data_AF-A0A1M6K0Y7-F1
#
_entry.id   AF-A0A1M6K0Y7-F1
#
_cell.length_a   1.000
_cell.length_b   1.000
_cell.length_c   1.000
_cell.angle_alpha   90.00
_cell.angle_beta   90.00
_cell.angle_gamma   90.00
#
_symmetry.space_group_name_H-M   'P 1'
#
loop_
_entity.id
_entity.type
_entity.pdbx_description
1 polymer ?
#
loop_
_entity_poly.entity_id
_entity_poly.type
_entity_poly.pdbx_seq_one_letter_code
_entity_poly.pdbx_strand_id
1 'polypeptide(L)'
;MSTQDNLPKADGDKENKIDILETKIEDPVHQDQEDQVTTSETEVPENTEPEITDPTSNTENESTEETSAQETTSETSVEKEDHVQNQMDEAVAEHSEDESTLESHDIEKKDYHAMSKEELIKELRFLVKNEKVQAIKEHVEEIRNEFSAKFNEEVEQKKEEFLADGGDIIDFYYSTPEKKEFNSVYFDYKEKRNAYYQNLKRDLQENLNRRLDLIEELKGLLNVDENINTTYNHFKSIQERWRNAGPIPRDKYNTVWNTYHHHTENFYDFLHLNREFRDLDFKHNLEQKLKIIERATELAQETDVNRAFRELQLLHKMWKEDLGPVGKEYREPIWEKFSGLTKQIHENRQQYFKELDKVYEVNLEKKQEIIQKIIAVGSDHPRNHSGWQQKIKEIEALREEFFKAGKVPSAVNEQTWSEFKTAVREFNRNKNAFYKSLKKEQFENLNKKMELIKIAEDNKDNEDLSTTTPLMKKIQADWKKIGHVPRKDSDRIWKRFKDACNAYFDRLHAERNEANKEELVALEKKQAHIEAISSIKLVGDPEADLQSIKDNIAQWKTLGRVPYKHKNIESEYNKILDGLFAQLNLTRTETELIKYENKLNSLSNQSDDRALRNEQNFIRKKIDDVNGEIRQLENNLQFFKNAKDDNPLVQEVQKNIAKHRENLEVWKAKLKKIKQL
;
A
#
# COMPACT_ATOMS: atom_id res chain seq x y z
N MET A 1 9.88 -13.16 4.79
CA MET A 1 9.08 -12.02 4.29
C MET A 1 9.37 -11.88 2.82
N SER A 2 8.39 -12.16 1.95
CA SER A 2 8.55 -12.02 0.51
C SER A 2 8.43 -10.55 0.11
N THR A 3 9.26 -10.10 -0.81
CA THR A 3 9.21 -8.73 -1.36
C THR A 3 8.66 -8.78 -2.78
N GLN A 4 7.35 -8.65 -2.91
CA GLN A 4 6.72 -8.24 -4.18
C GLN A 4 6.64 -6.71 -4.17
N ASP A 5 7.39 -6.10 -5.09
CA ASP A 5 7.71 -4.67 -5.13
C ASP A 5 7.91 -4.27 -6.60
N ASN A 6 6.81 -3.91 -7.28
CA ASN A 6 6.76 -3.44 -8.67
C ASN A 6 5.47 -2.64 -8.91
N LEU A 7 5.63 -1.36 -9.29
CA LEU A 7 4.72 -0.48 -10.05
C LEU A 7 5.51 0.86 -10.21
N PRO A 8 5.29 1.70 -11.24
CA PRO A 8 6.44 2.30 -11.93
C PRO A 8 6.33 3.83 -12.10
N LYS A 9 7.07 4.35 -13.09
CA LYS A 9 6.98 5.72 -13.56
C LYS A 9 6.35 5.72 -14.95
N ALA A 10 5.30 6.52 -15.12
CA ALA A 10 4.92 7.05 -16.42
C ALA A 10 5.45 8.48 -16.54
N ASP A 11 6.10 8.77 -17.66
CA ASP A 11 6.03 10.05 -18.37
C ASP A 11 5.25 9.76 -19.65
N GLY A 12 4.55 10.73 -20.24
CA GLY A 12 3.67 10.48 -21.39
C GLY A 12 3.81 11.52 -22.49
N ASP A 13 3.44 11.15 -23.72
CA ASP A 13 3.04 12.12 -24.73
C ASP A 13 2.12 11.53 -25.82
N LYS A 14 1.20 12.39 -26.27
CA LYS A 14 0.43 12.45 -27.54
C LYS A 14 -0.21 11.21 -28.22
N GLU A 15 -1.50 11.43 -28.49
CA GLU A 15 -2.34 11.01 -29.62
C GLU A 15 -1.71 10.21 -30.79
N ASN A 16 -2.43 9.16 -31.22
CA ASN A 16 -2.69 8.94 -32.65
C ASN A 16 -4.01 8.19 -32.84
N LYS A 17 -4.76 8.53 -33.90
CA LYS A 17 -5.92 7.74 -34.36
C LYS A 17 -5.41 6.57 -35.21
N ILE A 18 -6.08 5.42 -35.12
CA ILE A 18 -5.92 4.31 -36.07
C ILE A 18 -7.33 3.83 -36.43
N ASP A 19 -7.62 3.77 -37.73
CA ASP A 19 -8.93 3.37 -38.24
C ASP A 19 -9.20 1.87 -38.03
N ILE A 20 -10.44 1.54 -37.69
CA ILE A 20 -10.92 0.15 -37.62
C ILE A 20 -11.41 -0.25 -39.01
N LEU A 21 -10.60 -1.00 -39.74
CA LEU A 21 -11.00 -1.64 -40.99
C LEU A 21 -11.91 -2.84 -40.69
N GLU A 22 -13.23 -2.65 -40.86
CA GLU A 22 -14.20 -3.74 -40.85
C GLU A 22 -14.01 -4.67 -42.06
N THR A 23 -13.47 -5.86 -41.84
CA THR A 23 -13.48 -6.94 -42.83
C THR A 23 -14.88 -7.53 -42.95
N LYS A 24 -15.69 -6.95 -43.84
CA LYS A 24 -16.95 -7.56 -44.29
C LYS A 24 -16.65 -8.89 -45.00
N ILE A 25 -17.39 -9.93 -44.63
CA ILE A 25 -17.41 -11.21 -45.35
C ILE A 25 -18.45 -11.08 -46.46
N GLU A 26 -18.09 -11.51 -47.66
CA GLU A 26 -18.95 -11.49 -48.84
C GLU A 26 -19.83 -12.74 -48.90
N ASP A 27 -21.13 -12.56 -49.13
CA ASP A 27 -22.03 -13.60 -49.65
C ASP A 27 -22.31 -13.29 -51.14
N PRO A 28 -22.46 -14.31 -52.02
CA PRO A 28 -22.44 -14.12 -53.46
C PRO A 28 -23.76 -13.54 -54.02
N VAL A 29 -23.62 -12.56 -54.92
CA VAL A 29 -24.73 -11.94 -55.65
C VAL A 29 -25.31 -12.91 -56.69
N HIS A 30 -26.63 -13.08 -56.68
CA HIS A 30 -27.37 -13.57 -57.84
C HIS A 30 -27.70 -12.38 -58.75
N GLN A 31 -27.39 -12.49 -60.05
CA GLN A 31 -27.71 -11.45 -61.04
C GLN A 31 -29.17 -11.53 -61.45
N ASP A 32 -29.75 -10.38 -61.78
CA ASP A 32 -30.53 -10.19 -63.01
C ASP A 32 -30.39 -8.72 -63.48
N GLN A 33 -30.57 -8.51 -64.79
CA GLN A 33 -30.60 -7.20 -65.47
C GLN A 33 -32.09 -6.78 -65.60
N GLU A 34 -32.55 -5.57 -65.93
CA GLU A 34 -32.13 -4.44 -66.77
C GLU A 34 -33.01 -3.22 -66.29
N ASP A 35 -32.94 -1.95 -66.71
CA ASP A 35 -32.31 -1.25 -67.83
C ASP A 35 -32.05 0.25 -67.45
N GLN A 36 -31.59 1.11 -68.38
CA GLN A 36 -31.11 2.49 -68.14
C GLN A 36 -32.00 3.63 -68.74
N VAL A 37 -31.53 4.89 -68.56
CA VAL A 37 -31.73 6.10 -69.42
C VAL A 37 -32.93 7.02 -69.11
N THR A 38 -32.91 8.38 -69.21
CA THR A 38 -31.93 9.47 -68.92
C THR A 38 -32.65 10.85 -68.97
N THR A 39 -32.12 11.82 -68.21
CA THR A 39 -32.47 13.25 -67.99
C THR A 39 -32.96 14.17 -69.14
N SER A 40 -33.78 15.17 -68.76
CA SER A 40 -33.68 16.63 -69.10
C SER A 40 -34.43 17.41 -67.98
N GLU A 41 -33.97 18.47 -67.31
CA GLU A 41 -33.46 19.81 -67.73
C GLU A 41 -34.52 20.71 -68.38
N THR A 42 -34.75 22.00 -68.03
CA THR A 42 -34.28 22.90 -66.93
C THR A 42 -35.18 24.17 -66.89
N GLU A 43 -35.44 24.80 -65.71
CA GLU A 43 -35.39 26.28 -65.47
C GLU A 43 -35.91 26.72 -64.07
N VAL A 44 -35.41 27.85 -63.55
CA VAL A 44 -35.70 28.51 -62.24
C VAL A 44 -35.58 30.04 -62.41
N PRO A 45 -36.30 30.90 -61.65
CA PRO A 45 -35.75 31.58 -60.44
C PRO A 45 -36.69 31.50 -59.20
N GLU A 46 -36.23 31.50 -57.93
CA GLU A 46 -35.70 32.63 -57.11
C GLU A 46 -36.83 33.63 -56.70
N ASN A 47 -37.06 34.07 -55.44
CA ASN A 47 -36.34 34.08 -54.14
C ASN A 47 -37.39 33.95 -52.96
N THR A 48 -37.19 34.08 -51.62
CA THR A 48 -36.11 34.59 -50.73
C THR A 48 -36.15 33.94 -49.32
N GLU A 49 -35.04 34.07 -48.57
CA GLU A 49 -34.82 33.83 -47.12
C GLU A 49 -35.22 35.07 -46.23
N PRO A 50 -35.04 35.14 -44.86
CA PRO A 50 -34.19 34.32 -43.96
C PRO A 50 -34.68 33.91 -42.53
N GLU A 51 -33.93 32.96 -41.96
CA GLU A 51 -33.43 32.77 -40.56
C GLU A 51 -34.27 32.95 -39.25
N ILE A 52 -34.36 31.84 -38.49
CA ILE A 52 -33.80 31.57 -37.13
C ILE A 52 -33.85 32.67 -36.03
N THR A 53 -34.52 32.40 -34.90
CA THR A 53 -33.89 32.33 -33.53
C THR A 53 -34.86 31.87 -32.42
N ASP A 54 -34.33 31.11 -31.47
CA ASP A 54 -34.87 30.85 -30.12
C ASP A 54 -34.44 32.02 -29.18
N PRO A 55 -35.15 32.36 -28.07
CA PRO A 55 -34.79 31.70 -26.81
C PRO A 55 -35.86 31.61 -25.70
N THR A 56 -35.53 30.79 -24.70
CA THR A 56 -36.12 30.69 -23.35
C THR A 56 -36.00 31.96 -22.50
N SER A 57 -36.97 32.25 -21.61
CA SER A 57 -36.74 32.38 -20.14
C SER A 57 -38.00 32.80 -19.34
N ASN A 58 -38.00 32.41 -18.07
CA ASN A 58 -38.92 32.67 -16.95
C ASN A 58 -39.60 34.04 -16.86
N THR A 59 -40.78 34.06 -16.22
CA THR A 59 -41.13 35.11 -15.25
C THR A 59 -41.84 34.49 -14.04
N GLU A 60 -41.38 34.80 -12.83
CA GLU A 60 -42.13 34.56 -11.59
C GLU A 60 -43.28 35.58 -11.47
N ASN A 61 -44.35 35.26 -10.75
CA ASN A 61 -45.23 36.30 -10.21
C ASN A 61 -45.90 35.85 -8.90
N GLU A 62 -46.04 36.77 -7.96
CA GLU A 62 -46.33 36.46 -6.54
C GLU A 62 -47.59 37.21 -6.07
N SER A 63 -48.48 36.50 -5.34
CA SER A 63 -49.72 37.01 -4.72
C SER A 63 -50.80 37.53 -5.72
N THR A 64 -52.11 37.46 -5.44
CA THR A 64 -52.83 37.51 -4.16
C THR A 64 -54.01 36.54 -4.09
N GLU A 65 -54.37 36.11 -2.87
CA GLU A 65 -55.67 35.48 -2.59
C GLU A 65 -56.80 36.52 -2.67
N GLU A 66 -57.88 36.24 -3.40
CA GLU A 66 -59.22 36.73 -3.03
C GLU A 66 -60.30 35.72 -3.44
N THR A 67 -61.36 35.60 -2.63
CA THR A 67 -62.15 34.36 -2.55
C THR A 67 -63.44 34.41 -3.37
N SER A 68 -63.57 33.52 -4.37
CA SER A 68 -64.86 33.24 -5.04
C SER A 68 -65.00 31.76 -5.39
N ALA A 69 -65.42 30.95 -4.41
CA ALA A 69 -65.61 29.52 -4.59
C ALA A 69 -67.04 29.17 -5.04
N GLN A 70 -67.21 28.77 -6.31
CA GLN A 70 -68.17 27.75 -6.74
C GLN A 70 -67.93 27.34 -8.21
N GLU A 71 -68.39 26.14 -8.58
CA GLU A 71 -68.38 25.56 -9.94
C GLU A 71 -66.98 25.27 -10.56
N THR A 72 -66.08 24.60 -9.82
CA THR A 72 -64.97 23.84 -10.42
C THR A 72 -64.54 22.65 -9.55
N THR A 73 -65.32 21.56 -9.58
CA THR A 73 -65.04 20.33 -8.80
C THR A 73 -65.14 19.01 -9.58
N SER A 74 -65.56 19.05 -10.85
CA SER A 74 -65.80 17.86 -11.68
C SER A 74 -64.68 17.54 -12.68
N GLU A 75 -63.82 18.50 -13.02
CA GLU A 75 -62.76 18.30 -14.03
C GLU A 75 -61.48 17.72 -13.37
N THR A 76 -61.10 18.25 -12.21
CA THR A 76 -59.89 17.84 -11.48
C THR A 76 -59.97 16.45 -10.83
N SER A 77 -61.14 15.80 -10.83
CA SER A 77 -61.29 14.39 -10.44
C SER A 77 -60.96 13.47 -11.62
N VAL A 78 -61.54 13.75 -12.80
CA VAL A 78 -61.40 12.92 -14.01
C VAL A 78 -59.94 12.79 -14.43
N GLU A 79 -59.18 13.90 -14.50
CA GLU A 79 -57.73 13.86 -14.80
C GLU A 79 -56.94 12.99 -13.81
N LYS A 80 -57.38 12.94 -12.54
CA LYS A 80 -56.74 12.17 -11.45
C LYS A 80 -57.25 10.73 -11.33
N GLU A 81 -58.25 10.36 -12.11
CA GLU A 81 -58.75 9.00 -12.30
C GLU A 81 -58.09 8.39 -13.53
N ASP A 82 -58.08 9.11 -14.65
CA ASP A 82 -57.36 8.74 -15.88
C ASP A 82 -55.87 8.52 -15.62
N HIS A 83 -55.20 9.37 -14.82
CA HIS A 83 -53.77 9.15 -14.50
C HIS A 83 -53.52 7.81 -13.79
N VAL A 84 -54.42 7.37 -12.92
CA VAL A 84 -54.28 6.08 -12.20
C VAL A 84 -54.60 4.92 -13.12
N GLN A 85 -55.66 5.04 -13.93
CA GLN A 85 -56.01 4.02 -14.91
C GLN A 85 -54.86 3.83 -15.90
N ASN A 86 -54.25 4.91 -16.41
CA ASN A 86 -53.08 4.85 -17.29
C ASN A 86 -51.85 4.26 -16.59
N GLN A 87 -51.55 4.63 -15.34
CA GLN A 87 -50.44 4.02 -14.59
C GLN A 87 -50.64 2.52 -14.35
N MET A 88 -51.86 2.12 -14.00
CA MET A 88 -52.25 0.73 -13.81
C MET A 88 -52.22 -0.06 -15.14
N ASP A 89 -52.67 0.55 -16.23
CA ASP A 89 -52.67 -0.03 -17.57
C ASP A 89 -51.26 -0.27 -18.09
N GLU A 90 -50.37 0.70 -17.91
CA GLU A 90 -48.97 0.62 -18.28
C GLU A 90 -48.23 -0.41 -17.41
N ALA A 91 -48.51 -0.46 -16.11
CA ALA A 91 -47.85 -1.39 -15.19
C ALA A 91 -48.31 -2.85 -15.42
N VAL A 92 -49.59 -3.09 -15.72
CA VAL A 92 -50.08 -4.42 -16.13
C VAL A 92 -49.52 -4.82 -17.49
N ALA A 93 -49.36 -3.88 -18.44
CA ALA A 93 -48.71 -4.17 -19.73
C ALA A 93 -47.21 -4.49 -19.56
N GLU A 94 -46.49 -3.75 -18.70
CA GLU A 94 -45.08 -3.97 -18.37
C GLU A 94 -44.86 -5.32 -17.66
N HIS A 95 -45.69 -5.64 -16.67
CA HIS A 95 -45.65 -6.94 -16.00
C HIS A 95 -46.23 -8.09 -16.83
N SER A 96 -46.89 -7.83 -17.97
CA SER A 96 -47.30 -8.90 -18.87
C SER A 96 -46.09 -9.52 -19.58
N GLU A 97 -45.16 -8.74 -20.14
CA GLU A 97 -44.11 -9.30 -21.02
C GLU A 97 -43.17 -10.31 -20.33
N ASP A 98 -42.92 -10.17 -19.03
CA ASP A 98 -42.16 -11.15 -18.24
C ASP A 98 -42.70 -11.23 -16.79
N GLU A 99 -43.65 -12.14 -16.59
CA GLU A 99 -44.27 -12.46 -15.30
C GLU A 99 -43.26 -12.93 -14.23
N SER A 100 -42.09 -13.43 -14.64
CA SER A 100 -41.03 -13.88 -13.73
C SER A 100 -40.14 -12.74 -13.19
N THR A 101 -40.33 -11.51 -13.68
CA THR A 101 -39.65 -10.30 -13.15
C THR A 101 -39.91 -10.09 -11.65
N LEU A 102 -41.06 -10.54 -11.14
CA LEU A 102 -41.43 -10.41 -9.73
C LEU A 102 -40.57 -11.27 -8.77
N GLU A 103 -40.01 -12.38 -9.26
CA GLU A 103 -39.10 -13.27 -8.51
C GLU A 103 -37.65 -12.75 -8.50
N SER A 104 -37.33 -11.74 -9.31
CA SER A 104 -35.97 -11.24 -9.56
C SER A 104 -35.22 -10.72 -8.32
N HIS A 105 -35.94 -10.39 -7.24
CA HIS A 105 -35.41 -9.63 -6.10
C HIS A 105 -35.09 -10.45 -4.85
N ASP A 106 -35.33 -11.77 -4.86
CA ASP A 106 -35.11 -12.62 -3.69
C ASP A 106 -33.67 -13.20 -3.64
N ILE A 107 -32.80 -12.86 -4.61
CA ILE A 107 -31.38 -13.24 -4.64
C ILE A 107 -30.55 -12.28 -3.79
N GLU A 108 -29.85 -12.80 -2.78
CA GLU A 108 -29.01 -11.99 -1.88
C GLU A 108 -27.85 -11.30 -2.61
N LYS A 109 -27.83 -9.96 -2.61
CA LYS A 109 -26.75 -9.14 -3.18
C LYS A 109 -25.53 -9.11 -2.26
N LYS A 110 -24.63 -10.06 -2.46
CA LYS A 110 -23.31 -10.16 -1.80
C LYS A 110 -22.39 -9.00 -2.21
N ASP A 111 -21.41 -8.69 -1.37
CA ASP A 111 -20.38 -7.69 -1.68
C ASP A 111 -19.32 -8.23 -2.66
N TYR A 112 -19.57 -8.03 -3.95
CA TYR A 112 -18.64 -8.40 -5.02
C TYR A 112 -17.34 -7.56 -5.05
N HIS A 113 -17.27 -6.42 -4.35
CA HIS A 113 -16.02 -5.67 -4.20
C HIS A 113 -15.04 -6.39 -3.27
N ALA A 114 -15.54 -6.98 -2.18
CA ALA A 114 -14.71 -7.74 -1.24
C ALA A 114 -14.19 -9.08 -1.81
N MET A 115 -14.92 -9.71 -2.72
CA MET A 115 -14.61 -11.05 -3.26
C MET A 115 -13.38 -11.07 -4.20
N SER A 116 -12.57 -12.12 -4.11
CA SER A 116 -11.42 -12.35 -5.00
C SER A 116 -11.83 -12.80 -6.40
N LYS A 117 -10.90 -12.75 -7.38
CA LYS A 117 -11.12 -13.20 -8.77
C LYS A 117 -11.67 -14.63 -8.86
N GLU A 118 -11.17 -15.55 -8.03
CA GLU A 118 -11.69 -16.93 -8.01
C GLU A 118 -13.09 -17.04 -7.44
N GLU A 119 -13.39 -16.29 -6.37
CA GLU A 119 -14.69 -16.31 -5.70
C GLU A 119 -15.77 -15.69 -6.60
N LEU A 120 -15.44 -14.62 -7.34
CA LEU A 120 -16.30 -14.04 -8.38
C LEU A 120 -16.64 -15.07 -9.48
N ILE A 121 -15.68 -15.91 -9.92
CA ILE A 121 -15.94 -16.98 -10.90
C ILE A 121 -16.81 -18.09 -10.29
N LYS A 122 -16.53 -18.50 -9.04
CA LYS A 122 -17.31 -19.53 -8.32
C LYS A 122 -18.76 -19.09 -8.12
N GLU A 123 -18.97 -17.84 -7.75
CA GLU A 123 -20.28 -17.21 -7.56
C GLU A 123 -21.02 -17.04 -8.88
N LEU A 124 -20.36 -16.54 -9.93
CA LEU A 124 -20.95 -16.48 -11.28
C LEU A 124 -21.40 -17.87 -11.76
N ARG A 125 -20.58 -18.90 -11.52
CA ARG A 125 -20.90 -20.30 -11.87
C ARG A 125 -22.03 -20.89 -11.04
N PHE A 126 -22.20 -20.44 -9.78
CA PHE A 126 -23.34 -20.79 -8.94
C PHE A 126 -24.62 -20.17 -9.52
N LEU A 127 -24.63 -18.85 -9.71
CA LEU A 127 -25.77 -18.08 -10.24
C LEU A 127 -26.23 -18.62 -11.60
N VAL A 128 -25.31 -18.75 -12.56
CA VAL A 128 -25.60 -19.22 -13.93
C VAL A 128 -26.05 -20.70 -13.97
N LYS A 129 -25.85 -21.47 -12.90
CA LYS A 129 -26.30 -22.87 -12.81
C LYS A 129 -27.64 -23.04 -12.10
N ASN A 130 -27.84 -22.32 -10.99
CA ASN A 130 -28.93 -22.58 -10.05
C ASN A 130 -30.10 -21.61 -10.20
N GLU A 131 -29.84 -20.38 -10.63
CA GLU A 131 -30.83 -19.29 -10.66
C GLU A 131 -31.43 -19.05 -12.05
N LYS A 132 -32.55 -18.32 -12.10
CA LYS A 132 -33.19 -17.89 -13.35
C LYS A 132 -32.36 -16.79 -14.03
N VAL A 133 -32.17 -16.91 -15.35
CA VAL A 133 -31.20 -16.11 -16.13
C VAL A 133 -31.56 -14.62 -16.16
N GLN A 134 -32.86 -14.32 -16.13
CA GLN A 134 -33.43 -12.99 -16.08
C GLN A 134 -33.22 -12.30 -14.71
N ALA A 135 -33.26 -13.06 -13.61
CA ALA A 135 -33.04 -12.53 -12.26
C ALA A 135 -31.58 -12.13 -12.01
N ILE A 136 -30.63 -12.94 -12.48
CA ILE A 136 -29.21 -12.73 -12.21
C ILE A 136 -28.56 -11.60 -13.01
N LYS A 137 -29.28 -10.89 -13.89
CA LYS A 137 -28.69 -9.89 -14.81
C LYS A 137 -27.81 -8.87 -14.08
N GLU A 138 -28.34 -8.25 -13.03
CA GLU A 138 -27.62 -7.20 -12.27
C GLU A 138 -26.39 -7.78 -11.56
N HIS A 139 -26.53 -8.95 -10.92
CA HIS A 139 -25.45 -9.66 -10.26
C HIS A 139 -24.32 -10.04 -11.26
N VAL A 140 -24.68 -10.51 -12.46
CA VAL A 140 -23.71 -10.84 -13.52
C VAL A 140 -23.02 -9.58 -14.04
N GLU A 141 -23.73 -8.45 -14.14
CA GLU A 141 -23.14 -7.17 -14.55
C GLU A 141 -22.20 -6.58 -13.47
N GLU A 142 -22.57 -6.59 -12.19
CA GLU A 142 -21.69 -6.23 -11.07
C GLU A 142 -20.45 -7.15 -11.02
N ILE A 143 -20.63 -8.47 -11.02
CA ILE A 143 -19.51 -9.45 -11.00
C ILE A 143 -18.60 -9.29 -12.22
N ARG A 144 -19.15 -9.06 -13.42
CA ARG A 144 -18.35 -8.84 -14.64
C ARG A 144 -17.55 -7.56 -14.55
N ASN A 145 -18.14 -6.47 -14.04
CA ASN A 145 -17.45 -5.20 -13.90
C ASN A 145 -16.31 -5.29 -12.87
N GLU A 146 -16.56 -5.94 -11.73
CA GLU A 146 -15.53 -6.17 -10.69
C GLU A 146 -14.42 -7.12 -11.15
N PHE A 147 -14.75 -8.23 -11.80
CA PHE A 147 -13.76 -9.13 -12.38
C PHE A 147 -12.92 -8.40 -13.44
N SER A 148 -13.56 -7.60 -14.29
CA SER A 148 -12.86 -6.83 -15.33
C SER A 148 -11.97 -5.74 -14.73
N ALA A 149 -12.40 -5.05 -13.66
CA ALA A 149 -11.59 -4.07 -12.96
C ALA A 149 -10.35 -4.71 -12.32
N LYS A 150 -10.55 -5.81 -11.56
CA LYS A 150 -9.47 -6.55 -10.88
C LYS A 150 -8.51 -7.23 -11.87
N PHE A 151 -9.01 -7.71 -13.02
CA PHE A 151 -8.17 -8.23 -14.10
C PHE A 151 -7.43 -7.13 -14.85
N ASN A 152 -8.07 -6.01 -15.19
CA ASN A 152 -7.42 -4.92 -15.92
C ASN A 152 -6.35 -4.21 -15.06
N GLU A 153 -6.53 -4.16 -13.74
CA GLU A 153 -5.47 -3.73 -12.83
C GLU A 153 -4.24 -4.66 -12.93
N GLU A 154 -4.44 -5.98 -12.83
CA GLU A 154 -3.37 -6.98 -12.97
C GLU A 154 -2.71 -6.94 -14.37
N VAL A 155 -3.48 -6.72 -15.44
CA VAL A 155 -2.96 -6.52 -16.81
C VAL A 155 -2.03 -5.32 -16.85
N GLU A 156 -2.46 -4.17 -16.33
CA GLU A 156 -1.67 -2.94 -16.39
C GLU A 156 -0.41 -3.08 -15.53
N GLN A 157 -0.49 -3.70 -14.34
CA GLN A 157 0.68 -4.06 -13.54
C GLN A 157 1.68 -4.94 -14.32
N LYS A 158 1.20 -5.96 -15.05
CA LYS A 158 2.05 -6.86 -15.83
C LYS A 158 2.62 -6.23 -17.09
N LYS A 159 1.88 -5.33 -17.74
CA LYS A 159 2.29 -4.50 -18.87
C LYS A 159 3.39 -3.54 -18.46
N GLU A 160 3.21 -2.89 -17.31
CA GLU A 160 4.18 -1.99 -16.70
C GLU A 160 5.46 -2.72 -16.25
N GLU A 161 5.36 -3.94 -15.71
CA GLU A 161 6.53 -4.80 -15.44
C GLU A 161 7.28 -5.14 -16.74
N PHE A 162 6.56 -5.57 -17.78
CA PHE A 162 7.13 -5.93 -19.08
C PHE A 162 7.85 -4.74 -19.75
N LEU A 163 7.26 -3.54 -19.68
CA LEU A 163 7.88 -2.29 -20.14
C LEU A 163 9.08 -1.88 -19.28
N ALA A 164 9.06 -2.14 -17.97
CA ALA A 164 10.17 -1.84 -17.07
C ALA A 164 11.38 -2.78 -17.26
N ASP A 165 11.15 -4.02 -17.71
CA ASP A 165 12.19 -4.97 -18.12
C ASP A 165 12.63 -4.79 -19.59
N GLY A 166 11.94 -3.91 -20.36
CA GLY A 166 12.38 -3.42 -21.67
C GLY A 166 11.72 -4.07 -22.89
N GLY A 167 10.54 -4.67 -22.76
CA GLY A 167 9.75 -5.19 -23.89
C GLY A 167 8.85 -4.12 -24.55
N ASP A 168 8.59 -4.27 -25.84
CA ASP A 168 7.75 -3.35 -26.63
C ASP A 168 6.24 -3.60 -26.42
N ILE A 169 5.43 -2.52 -26.36
CA ILE A 169 3.97 -2.59 -26.08
C ILE A 169 3.23 -3.55 -27.02
N ILE A 170 3.68 -3.67 -28.27
CA ILE A 170 3.07 -4.48 -29.33
C ILE A 170 3.14 -5.99 -29.00
N ASP A 171 4.19 -6.45 -28.32
CA ASP A 171 4.41 -7.86 -27.97
C ASP A 171 3.74 -8.28 -26.65
N PHE A 172 3.13 -7.34 -25.93
CA PHE A 172 2.53 -7.62 -24.62
C PHE A 172 1.17 -8.32 -24.74
N TYR A 173 1.13 -9.62 -24.44
CA TYR A 173 -0.10 -10.41 -24.32
C TYR A 173 -0.23 -11.04 -22.93
N TYR A 174 -1.27 -10.66 -22.17
CA TYR A 174 -1.58 -11.22 -20.86
C TYR A 174 -2.95 -11.92 -20.83
N SER A 175 -2.94 -13.21 -20.52
CA SER A 175 -4.12 -14.08 -20.52
C SER A 175 -3.92 -15.22 -19.52
N THR A 176 -4.78 -15.29 -18.51
CA THR A 176 -4.65 -16.22 -17.38
C THR A 176 -5.70 -17.34 -17.44
N PRO A 177 -5.52 -18.45 -16.69
CA PRO A 177 -6.53 -19.49 -16.58
C PRO A 177 -7.88 -18.96 -16.06
N GLU A 178 -7.85 -18.07 -15.05
CA GLU A 178 -9.06 -17.52 -14.44
C GLU A 178 -9.86 -16.69 -15.45
N LYS A 179 -9.21 -15.91 -16.33
CA LYS A 179 -9.91 -15.19 -17.40
C LYS A 179 -10.55 -16.13 -18.42
N LYS A 180 -9.95 -17.30 -18.69
CA LYS A 180 -10.57 -18.31 -19.57
C LYS A 180 -11.78 -18.96 -18.90
N GLU A 181 -11.69 -19.30 -17.61
CA GLU A 181 -12.85 -19.81 -16.85
C GLU A 181 -13.97 -18.78 -16.73
N PHE A 182 -13.65 -17.51 -16.44
CA PHE A 182 -14.63 -16.42 -16.42
C PHE A 182 -15.34 -16.27 -17.77
N ASN A 183 -14.57 -16.19 -18.87
CA ASN A 183 -15.11 -16.05 -20.22
C ASN A 183 -16.02 -17.22 -20.60
N SER A 184 -15.71 -18.46 -20.17
CA SER A 184 -16.57 -19.62 -20.42
C SER A 184 -17.91 -19.48 -19.69
N VAL A 185 -17.91 -19.23 -18.38
CA VAL A 185 -19.16 -19.11 -17.60
C VAL A 185 -20.00 -17.90 -18.05
N TYR A 186 -19.35 -16.80 -18.45
CA TYR A 186 -20.03 -15.64 -19.02
C TYR A 186 -20.57 -15.89 -20.43
N PHE A 187 -19.94 -16.78 -21.22
CA PHE A 187 -20.49 -17.26 -22.48
C PHE A 187 -21.73 -18.13 -22.24
N ASP A 188 -21.67 -19.09 -21.30
CA ASP A 188 -22.81 -19.95 -20.93
C ASP A 188 -24.02 -19.09 -20.50
N TYR A 189 -23.79 -18.03 -19.71
CA TYR A 189 -24.80 -17.03 -19.37
C TYR A 189 -25.36 -16.33 -20.62
N LYS A 190 -24.50 -15.80 -21.49
CA LYS A 190 -24.91 -15.08 -22.70
C LYS A 190 -25.74 -15.96 -23.64
N GLU A 191 -25.37 -17.24 -23.80
CA GLU A 191 -26.11 -18.21 -24.60
C GLU A 191 -27.50 -18.49 -24.01
N LYS A 192 -27.56 -18.88 -22.73
CA LYS A 192 -28.84 -19.10 -22.02
C LYS A 192 -29.76 -17.87 -22.06
N ARG A 193 -29.20 -16.67 -21.87
CA ARG A 193 -29.92 -15.39 -21.87
C ARG A 193 -30.46 -15.05 -23.27
N ASN A 194 -29.67 -15.28 -24.31
CA ASN A 194 -30.11 -15.08 -25.68
C ASN A 194 -31.22 -16.08 -26.05
N ALA A 195 -31.08 -17.35 -25.67
CA ALA A 195 -32.12 -18.37 -25.86
C ALA A 195 -33.40 -18.05 -25.07
N TYR A 196 -33.30 -17.49 -23.86
CA TYR A 196 -34.44 -17.04 -23.07
C TYR A 196 -35.24 -15.95 -23.82
N TYR A 197 -34.60 -14.85 -24.22
CA TYR A 197 -35.29 -13.76 -24.92
C TYR A 197 -35.81 -14.16 -26.32
N GLN A 198 -35.16 -15.12 -27.00
CA GLN A 198 -35.66 -15.68 -28.26
C GLN A 198 -36.93 -16.52 -28.07
N ASN A 199 -36.97 -17.37 -27.05
CA ASN A 199 -38.18 -18.12 -26.71
C ASN A 199 -39.29 -17.16 -26.25
N LEU A 200 -39.00 -16.26 -25.30
CA LEU A 200 -39.96 -15.28 -24.80
C LEU A 200 -40.62 -14.49 -25.94
N LYS A 201 -39.84 -13.98 -26.90
CA LYS A 201 -40.38 -13.26 -28.06
C LYS A 201 -41.29 -14.12 -28.95
N ARG A 202 -40.97 -15.41 -29.16
CA ARG A 202 -41.86 -16.34 -29.88
C ARG A 202 -43.15 -16.57 -29.08
N ASP A 203 -43.01 -16.87 -27.81
CA ASP A 203 -44.12 -17.31 -26.96
C ASP A 203 -45.11 -16.16 -26.74
N LEU A 204 -44.63 -14.92 -26.53
CA LEU A 204 -45.45 -13.69 -26.56
C LEU A 204 -46.20 -13.52 -27.88
N GLN A 205 -45.56 -13.78 -29.03
CA GLN A 205 -46.20 -13.65 -30.35
C GLN A 205 -47.24 -14.75 -30.61
N GLU A 206 -47.00 -15.99 -30.16
CA GLU A 206 -48.00 -17.06 -30.23
C GLU A 206 -49.21 -16.75 -29.34
N ASN A 207 -48.98 -16.23 -28.12
CA ASN A 207 -50.04 -15.80 -27.21
C ASN A 207 -50.83 -14.60 -27.75
N LEU A 208 -50.17 -13.66 -28.43
CA LEU A 208 -50.84 -12.55 -29.13
C LEU A 208 -51.79 -13.08 -30.20
N ASN A 209 -51.35 -14.04 -31.01
CA ASN A 209 -52.20 -14.69 -32.00
C ASN A 209 -53.38 -15.40 -31.31
N ARG A 210 -53.13 -16.20 -30.26
CA ARG A 210 -54.18 -16.87 -29.46
C ARG A 210 -55.22 -15.89 -28.90
N ARG A 211 -54.80 -14.73 -28.37
CA ARG A 211 -55.72 -13.71 -27.87
C ARG A 211 -56.52 -13.04 -28.99
N LEU A 212 -55.94 -12.85 -30.17
CA LEU A 212 -56.66 -12.34 -31.35
C LEU A 212 -57.68 -13.36 -31.87
N ASP A 213 -57.32 -14.64 -31.98
CA ASP A 213 -58.24 -15.72 -32.38
C ASP A 213 -59.44 -15.81 -31.43
N LEU A 214 -59.21 -15.72 -30.11
CA LEU A 214 -60.27 -15.69 -29.09
C LEU A 214 -61.19 -14.46 -29.20
N ILE A 215 -60.70 -13.33 -29.71
CA ILE A 215 -61.52 -12.13 -29.99
C ILE A 215 -62.41 -12.37 -31.21
N GLU A 216 -61.93 -13.04 -32.26
CA GLU A 216 -62.76 -13.40 -33.42
C GLU A 216 -63.80 -14.49 -33.06
N GLU A 217 -63.45 -15.47 -32.22
CA GLU A 217 -64.44 -16.40 -31.64
C GLU A 217 -65.52 -15.65 -30.85
N LEU A 218 -65.14 -14.69 -30.01
CA LEU A 218 -66.07 -13.89 -29.20
C LEU A 218 -67.01 -13.03 -30.05
N LYS A 219 -66.50 -12.42 -31.14
CA LYS A 219 -67.33 -11.73 -32.15
C LYS A 219 -68.29 -12.70 -32.85
N GLY A 220 -67.83 -13.92 -33.14
CA GLY A 220 -68.62 -14.97 -33.76
C GLY A 220 -69.88 -15.33 -32.96
N LEU A 221 -69.75 -15.47 -31.62
CA LEU A 221 -70.86 -15.87 -30.73
C LEU A 221 -72.09 -14.95 -30.78
N LEU A 222 -71.94 -13.68 -31.18
CA LEU A 222 -73.06 -12.73 -31.32
C LEU A 222 -73.95 -12.99 -32.54
N ASN A 223 -73.52 -13.87 -33.46
CA ASN A 223 -74.18 -14.12 -34.76
C ASN A 223 -74.75 -15.56 -34.89
N VAL A 224 -74.85 -16.31 -33.80
CA VAL A 224 -75.28 -17.73 -33.83
C VAL A 224 -76.66 -17.90 -33.18
N ASP A 225 -77.62 -18.44 -33.93
CA ASP A 225 -78.97 -18.84 -33.46
C ASP A 225 -78.93 -20.12 -32.59
N GLU A 226 -78.14 -20.10 -31.52
CA GLU A 226 -77.95 -21.21 -30.59
C GLU A 226 -78.72 -21.04 -29.26
N ASN A 227 -78.69 -22.09 -28.43
CA ASN A 227 -79.28 -22.03 -27.09
C ASN A 227 -78.46 -21.10 -26.19
N ILE A 228 -79.11 -20.21 -25.44
CA ILE A 228 -78.42 -19.23 -24.57
C ILE A 228 -77.49 -19.93 -23.55
N ASN A 229 -77.81 -21.15 -23.13
CA ASN A 229 -76.94 -21.94 -22.24
C ASN A 229 -75.70 -22.51 -22.95
N THR A 230 -75.75 -22.79 -24.26
CA THR A 230 -74.54 -23.20 -25.01
C THR A 230 -73.67 -21.99 -25.30
N THR A 231 -74.23 -20.89 -25.80
CA THR A 231 -73.45 -19.66 -26.08
C THR A 231 -72.82 -19.08 -24.80
N TYR A 232 -73.50 -19.13 -23.65
CA TYR A 232 -72.92 -18.77 -22.34
C TYR A 232 -71.76 -19.69 -21.92
N ASN A 233 -71.88 -21.01 -22.10
CA ASN A 233 -70.80 -21.95 -21.81
C ASN A 233 -69.60 -21.76 -22.76
N HIS A 234 -69.85 -21.49 -24.05
CA HIS A 234 -68.81 -21.11 -25.01
C HIS A 234 -68.12 -19.81 -24.60
N PHE A 235 -68.87 -18.77 -24.20
CA PHE A 235 -68.31 -17.54 -23.66
C PHE A 235 -67.45 -17.78 -22.42
N LYS A 236 -67.90 -18.56 -21.44
CA LYS A 236 -67.07 -18.92 -20.27
C LYS A 236 -65.81 -19.70 -20.66
N SER A 237 -65.86 -20.56 -21.69
CA SER A 237 -64.66 -21.22 -22.25
C SER A 237 -63.69 -20.24 -22.92
N ILE A 238 -64.19 -19.13 -23.48
CA ILE A 238 -63.35 -18.04 -24.01
C ILE A 238 -62.76 -17.24 -22.85
N GLN A 239 -63.51 -16.92 -21.79
CA GLN A 239 -62.97 -16.26 -20.59
C GLN A 239 -61.91 -17.12 -19.87
N GLU A 240 -62.06 -18.43 -19.86
CA GLU A 240 -61.06 -19.36 -19.33
C GLU A 240 -59.83 -19.47 -20.23
N ARG A 241 -60.02 -19.68 -21.55
CA ARG A 241 -58.90 -19.69 -22.51
C ARG A 241 -58.16 -18.36 -22.60
N TRP A 242 -58.83 -17.22 -22.40
CA TRP A 242 -58.22 -15.90 -22.38
C TRP A 242 -57.28 -15.72 -21.19
N ARG A 243 -57.73 -16.06 -19.97
CA ARG A 243 -56.89 -16.05 -18.77
C ARG A 243 -55.71 -17.03 -18.89
N ASN A 244 -55.94 -18.18 -19.52
CA ASN A 244 -54.92 -19.18 -19.81
C ASN A 244 -54.11 -18.89 -21.10
N ALA A 245 -54.37 -17.79 -21.82
CA ALA A 245 -53.70 -17.49 -23.10
C ALA A 245 -52.27 -16.96 -22.92
N GLY A 246 -51.86 -16.70 -21.68
CA GLY A 246 -50.53 -16.23 -21.35
C GLY A 246 -50.28 -14.75 -21.67
N PRO A 247 -49.03 -14.30 -21.49
CA PRO A 247 -48.61 -12.91 -21.72
C PRO A 247 -48.48 -12.55 -23.20
N ILE A 248 -48.59 -11.26 -23.54
CA ILE A 248 -48.49 -10.73 -24.91
C ILE A 248 -47.62 -9.46 -24.97
N PRO A 249 -47.15 -8.99 -26.14
CA PRO A 249 -46.33 -7.79 -26.23
C PRO A 249 -47.02 -6.53 -25.68
N ARG A 250 -46.26 -5.73 -24.93
CA ARG A 250 -46.69 -4.51 -24.23
C ARG A 250 -47.33 -3.49 -25.18
N ASP A 251 -46.74 -3.32 -26.37
CA ASP A 251 -47.20 -2.40 -27.40
C ASP A 251 -48.55 -2.81 -28.04
N LYS A 252 -48.98 -4.06 -27.87
CA LYS A 252 -50.29 -4.56 -28.30
C LYS A 252 -51.28 -4.75 -27.14
N TYR A 253 -50.78 -4.84 -25.90
CA TYR A 253 -51.58 -5.21 -24.73
C TYR A 253 -52.87 -4.40 -24.59
N ASN A 254 -52.78 -3.07 -24.49
CA ASN A 254 -53.96 -2.23 -24.27
C ASN A 254 -54.94 -2.25 -25.46
N THR A 255 -54.47 -2.30 -26.70
CA THR A 255 -55.33 -2.44 -27.89
C THR A 255 -56.09 -3.77 -27.89
N VAL A 256 -55.41 -4.87 -27.58
CA VAL A 256 -55.98 -6.23 -27.55
C VAL A 256 -56.96 -6.37 -26.38
N TRP A 257 -56.60 -5.86 -25.20
CA TRP A 257 -57.48 -5.84 -24.03
C TRP A 257 -58.72 -4.97 -24.23
N ASN A 258 -58.59 -3.74 -24.75
CA ASN A 258 -59.73 -2.86 -25.05
C ASN A 258 -60.71 -3.52 -26.04
N THR A 259 -60.18 -4.17 -27.09
CA THR A 259 -61.00 -4.89 -28.07
C THR A 259 -61.76 -6.04 -27.42
N TYR A 260 -61.08 -6.87 -26.61
CA TYR A 260 -61.72 -7.96 -25.87
C TYR A 260 -62.76 -7.45 -24.85
N HIS A 261 -62.47 -6.36 -24.14
CA HIS A 261 -63.36 -5.76 -23.15
C HIS A 261 -64.64 -5.23 -23.82
N HIS A 262 -64.53 -4.53 -24.94
CA HIS A 262 -65.68 -4.06 -25.71
C HIS A 262 -66.59 -5.21 -26.17
N HIS A 263 -66.03 -6.27 -26.77
CA HIS A 263 -66.82 -7.43 -27.17
C HIS A 263 -67.38 -8.22 -25.96
N THR A 264 -66.72 -8.16 -24.81
CA THR A 264 -67.20 -8.73 -23.54
C THR A 264 -68.38 -7.93 -22.97
N GLU A 265 -68.33 -6.60 -22.90
CA GLU A 265 -69.48 -5.78 -22.50
C GLU A 265 -70.66 -5.96 -23.48
N ASN A 266 -70.40 -5.97 -24.79
CA ASN A 266 -71.42 -6.28 -25.80
C ASN A 266 -72.07 -7.66 -25.59
N PHE A 267 -71.31 -8.68 -25.15
CA PHE A 267 -71.87 -9.99 -24.82
C PHE A 267 -72.71 -9.97 -23.53
N TYR A 268 -72.29 -9.24 -22.48
CA TYR A 268 -73.11 -9.07 -21.26
C TYR A 268 -74.40 -8.28 -21.53
N ASP A 269 -74.38 -7.35 -22.46
CA ASP A 269 -75.59 -6.65 -22.92
C ASP A 269 -76.44 -7.53 -23.84
N PHE A 270 -75.86 -8.41 -24.68
CA PHE A 270 -76.63 -9.45 -25.38
C PHE A 270 -77.30 -10.45 -24.40
N LEU A 271 -76.60 -10.83 -23.32
CA LEU A 271 -77.09 -11.74 -22.27
C LEU A 271 -78.26 -11.16 -21.44
N HIS A 272 -78.64 -9.88 -21.65
CA HIS A 272 -79.80 -9.24 -21.01
C HIS A 272 -81.13 -10.01 -21.08
N LEU A 273 -81.26 -10.95 -22.02
CA LEU A 273 -82.42 -11.83 -22.18
C LEU A 273 -82.61 -12.80 -21.00
N ASN A 274 -81.54 -13.15 -20.27
CA ASN A 274 -81.56 -14.06 -19.11
C ASN A 274 -80.93 -13.39 -17.86
N ARG A 275 -81.73 -12.56 -17.19
CA ARG A 275 -81.34 -11.71 -16.06
C ARG A 275 -80.59 -12.42 -14.92
N GLU A 276 -80.97 -13.63 -14.56
CA GLU A 276 -80.46 -14.32 -13.35
C GLU A 276 -78.95 -14.61 -13.39
N PHE A 277 -78.41 -14.97 -14.56
CA PHE A 277 -76.97 -15.25 -14.69
C PHE A 277 -76.13 -13.97 -14.60
N ARG A 278 -76.61 -12.85 -15.18
CA ARG A 278 -75.94 -11.54 -15.10
C ARG A 278 -75.86 -11.04 -13.66
N ASP A 279 -76.98 -11.11 -12.92
CA ASP A 279 -77.06 -10.63 -11.54
C ASP A 279 -76.18 -11.50 -10.60
N LEU A 280 -75.96 -12.78 -10.91
CA LEU A 280 -75.00 -13.66 -10.21
C LEU A 280 -73.53 -13.33 -10.54
N ASP A 281 -73.15 -13.19 -11.81
CA ASP A 281 -71.80 -12.82 -12.22
C ASP A 281 -71.41 -11.44 -11.63
N PHE A 282 -72.32 -10.45 -11.68
CA PHE A 282 -72.11 -9.13 -11.09
C PHE A 282 -71.87 -9.21 -9.58
N LYS A 283 -72.60 -10.07 -8.86
CA LYS A 283 -72.40 -10.29 -7.43
C LYS A 283 -71.05 -10.97 -7.13
N HIS A 284 -70.61 -11.91 -7.97
CA HIS A 284 -69.30 -12.54 -7.82
C HIS A 284 -68.16 -11.54 -8.08
N ASN A 285 -68.22 -10.80 -9.20
CA ASN A 285 -67.25 -9.75 -9.52
C ASN A 285 -67.16 -8.70 -8.40
N LEU A 286 -68.30 -8.32 -7.82
CA LEU A 286 -68.38 -7.41 -6.68
C LEU A 286 -67.65 -7.97 -5.45
N GLU A 287 -67.92 -9.23 -5.07
CA GLU A 287 -67.27 -9.89 -3.93
C GLU A 287 -65.75 -9.98 -4.11
N GLN A 288 -65.27 -10.30 -5.31
CA GLN A 288 -63.84 -10.39 -5.58
C GLN A 288 -63.15 -9.01 -5.63
N LYS A 289 -63.78 -7.97 -6.21
CA LYS A 289 -63.22 -6.60 -6.18
C LYS A 289 -63.18 -6.03 -4.76
N LEU A 290 -64.12 -6.41 -3.89
CA LEU A 290 -64.05 -6.07 -2.47
C LEU A 290 -62.88 -6.76 -1.74
N LYS A 291 -62.57 -8.03 -2.05
CA LYS A 291 -61.37 -8.73 -1.51
C LYS A 291 -60.06 -8.13 -2.03
N ILE A 292 -60.02 -7.67 -3.27
CA ILE A 292 -58.86 -6.93 -3.81
C ILE A 292 -58.66 -5.61 -3.03
N ILE A 293 -59.73 -4.87 -2.73
CA ILE A 293 -59.65 -3.68 -1.87
C ILE A 293 -59.18 -4.05 -0.46
N GLU A 294 -59.73 -5.10 0.14
CA GLU A 294 -59.33 -5.59 1.47
C GLU A 294 -57.82 -5.90 1.51
N ARG A 295 -57.31 -6.69 0.56
CA ARG A 295 -55.86 -6.95 0.45
C ARG A 295 -55.06 -5.67 0.22
N ALA A 296 -55.53 -4.75 -0.63
CA ALA A 296 -54.87 -3.46 -0.83
C ALA A 296 -54.83 -2.59 0.44
N THR A 297 -55.83 -2.68 1.33
CA THR A 297 -55.77 -1.99 2.65
C THR A 297 -54.74 -2.59 3.60
N GLU A 298 -54.45 -3.89 3.49
CA GLU A 298 -53.35 -4.54 4.23
C GLU A 298 -51.98 -4.10 3.68
N LEU A 299 -51.80 -4.14 2.35
CA LEU A 299 -50.55 -3.73 1.69
C LEU A 299 -50.21 -2.25 1.94
N ALA A 300 -51.22 -1.37 2.02
CA ALA A 300 -51.05 0.05 2.36
C ALA A 300 -50.53 0.29 3.80
N GLN A 301 -50.53 -0.74 4.65
CA GLN A 301 -50.04 -0.74 6.03
C GLN A 301 -48.80 -1.65 6.24
N GLU A 302 -48.34 -2.37 5.21
CA GLU A 302 -47.20 -3.28 5.32
C GLU A 302 -45.86 -2.52 5.37
N THR A 303 -44.94 -2.98 6.22
CA THR A 303 -43.62 -2.33 6.43
C THR A 303 -42.62 -2.60 5.31
N ASP A 304 -42.74 -3.70 4.58
CA ASP A 304 -41.95 -3.95 3.37
C ASP A 304 -42.64 -3.32 2.16
N VAL A 305 -42.25 -2.09 1.87
CA VAL A 305 -42.79 -1.28 0.79
C VAL A 305 -42.49 -1.87 -0.60
N ASN A 306 -41.42 -2.66 -0.75
CA ASN A 306 -41.09 -3.30 -2.03
C ASN A 306 -41.91 -4.57 -2.25
N ARG A 307 -42.19 -5.33 -1.20
CA ARG A 307 -43.18 -6.41 -1.24
C ARG A 307 -44.59 -5.88 -1.49
N ALA A 308 -45.02 -4.85 -0.75
CA ALA A 308 -46.34 -4.24 -0.91
C ALA A 308 -46.57 -3.76 -2.35
N PHE A 309 -45.53 -3.21 -2.99
CA PHE A 309 -45.58 -2.84 -4.41
C PHE A 309 -45.66 -4.07 -5.34
N ARG A 310 -44.88 -5.13 -5.10
CA ARG A 310 -44.97 -6.38 -5.89
C ARG A 310 -46.37 -7.01 -5.82
N GLU A 311 -46.99 -7.05 -4.63
CA GLU A 311 -48.34 -7.59 -4.49
C GLU A 311 -49.42 -6.66 -5.08
N LEU A 312 -49.26 -5.33 -5.02
CA LEU A 312 -50.15 -4.39 -5.70
C LEU A 312 -50.21 -4.62 -7.23
N GLN A 313 -49.08 -4.92 -7.87
CA GLN A 313 -49.04 -5.21 -9.31
C GLN A 313 -49.86 -6.46 -9.68
N LEU A 314 -49.87 -7.48 -8.83
CA LEU A 314 -50.73 -8.65 -8.98
C LEU A 314 -52.21 -8.28 -8.79
N LEU A 315 -52.54 -7.42 -7.83
CA LEU A 315 -53.91 -6.91 -7.64
C LEU A 315 -54.39 -6.09 -8.85
N HIS A 316 -53.51 -5.29 -9.47
CA HIS A 316 -53.80 -4.57 -10.72
C HIS A 316 -54.11 -5.55 -11.87
N LYS A 317 -53.29 -6.60 -12.05
CA LYS A 317 -53.54 -7.65 -13.05
C LYS A 317 -54.88 -8.35 -12.81
N MET A 318 -55.16 -8.81 -11.58
CA MET A 318 -56.43 -9.48 -11.24
C MET A 318 -57.64 -8.57 -11.46
N TRP A 319 -57.55 -7.28 -11.15
CA TRP A 319 -58.65 -6.33 -11.35
C TRP A 319 -58.94 -6.09 -12.85
N LYS A 320 -57.92 -6.09 -13.71
CA LYS A 320 -58.03 -5.79 -15.15
C LYS A 320 -58.30 -7.03 -16.02
N GLU A 321 -57.70 -8.17 -15.73
CA GLU A 321 -57.83 -9.39 -16.55
C GLU A 321 -58.87 -10.40 -16.02
N ASP A 322 -58.92 -10.65 -14.70
CA ASP A 322 -59.75 -11.73 -14.15
C ASP A 322 -61.20 -11.33 -13.85
N LEU A 323 -61.45 -10.06 -13.53
CA LEU A 323 -62.72 -9.62 -12.93
C LEU A 323 -63.52 -8.71 -13.86
N GLY A 324 -64.67 -9.24 -14.29
CA GLY A 324 -65.60 -8.57 -15.20
C GLY A 324 -66.30 -7.33 -14.64
N PRO A 325 -67.25 -6.76 -15.40
CA PRO A 325 -68.02 -5.60 -14.95
C PRO A 325 -68.86 -5.93 -13.70
N VAL A 326 -69.06 -4.90 -12.88
CA VAL A 326 -70.01 -4.88 -11.76
C VAL A 326 -71.21 -4.00 -12.10
N GLY A 327 -72.30 -4.14 -11.35
CA GLY A 327 -73.49 -3.29 -11.50
C GLY A 327 -73.14 -1.80 -11.34
N LYS A 328 -73.77 -0.94 -12.17
CA LYS A 328 -73.40 0.48 -12.33
C LYS A 328 -73.31 1.26 -11.01
N GLU A 329 -74.19 0.97 -10.07
CA GLU A 329 -74.24 1.55 -8.71
C GLU A 329 -72.93 1.37 -7.90
N TYR A 330 -72.19 0.28 -8.18
CA TYR A 330 -71.00 -0.12 -7.44
C TYR A 330 -69.70 0.11 -8.22
N ARG A 331 -69.75 0.59 -9.48
CA ARG A 331 -68.56 0.75 -10.33
C ARG A 331 -67.62 1.82 -9.75
N GLU A 332 -68.11 3.05 -9.57
CA GLU A 332 -67.34 4.19 -9.04
C GLU A 332 -66.88 4.02 -7.58
N PRO A 333 -67.75 3.71 -6.60
CA PRO A 333 -67.36 3.70 -5.17
C PRO A 333 -66.38 2.58 -4.78
N ILE A 334 -66.05 1.70 -5.73
CA ILE A 334 -65.07 0.62 -5.61
C ILE A 334 -63.80 0.99 -6.37
N TRP A 335 -63.91 1.59 -7.56
CA TRP A 335 -62.77 2.18 -8.26
C TRP A 335 -62.09 3.28 -7.45
N GLU A 336 -62.83 4.26 -6.91
CA GLU A 336 -62.30 5.36 -6.11
C GLU A 336 -61.44 4.87 -4.93
N LYS A 337 -61.92 3.83 -4.22
CA LYS A 337 -61.19 3.21 -3.09
C LYS A 337 -59.92 2.51 -3.52
N PHE A 338 -59.96 1.74 -4.61
CA PHE A 338 -58.80 1.02 -5.12
C PHE A 338 -57.74 1.98 -5.71
N SER A 339 -58.21 3.05 -6.36
CA SER A 339 -57.40 4.19 -6.82
C SER A 339 -56.71 4.92 -5.66
N GLY A 340 -57.44 5.22 -4.57
CA GLY A 340 -56.86 5.82 -3.36
C GLY A 340 -55.79 4.96 -2.69
N LEU A 341 -56.03 3.66 -2.54
CA LEU A 341 -55.06 2.72 -1.96
C LEU A 341 -53.83 2.52 -2.87
N THR A 342 -54.03 2.50 -4.18
CA THR A 342 -52.95 2.51 -5.17
C THR A 342 -52.06 3.74 -4.96
N LYS A 343 -52.64 4.95 -4.89
CA LYS A 343 -51.89 6.20 -4.64
C LYS A 343 -51.07 6.12 -3.35
N GLN A 344 -51.68 5.67 -2.24
CA GLN A 344 -51.00 5.54 -0.95
C GLN A 344 -49.78 4.59 -1.01
N ILE A 345 -49.87 3.44 -1.68
CA ILE A 345 -48.74 2.50 -1.81
C ILE A 345 -47.63 3.09 -2.71
N HIS A 346 -47.99 3.80 -3.79
CA HIS A 346 -47.03 4.53 -4.62
C HIS A 346 -46.32 5.66 -3.84
N GLU A 347 -47.04 6.39 -2.99
CA GLU A 347 -46.48 7.44 -2.12
C GLU A 347 -45.53 6.86 -1.06
N ASN A 348 -45.92 5.78 -0.37
CA ASN A 348 -45.05 5.05 0.55
C ASN A 348 -43.74 4.63 -0.15
N ARG A 349 -43.83 4.10 -1.38
CA ARG A 349 -42.66 3.71 -2.18
C ARG A 349 -41.78 4.89 -2.54
N GLN A 350 -42.37 6.03 -2.92
CA GLN A 350 -41.61 7.24 -3.21
C GLN A 350 -40.91 7.80 -1.96
N GLN A 351 -41.55 7.72 -0.79
CA GLN A 351 -40.95 8.13 0.49
C GLN A 351 -39.76 7.22 0.86
N TYR A 352 -39.91 5.90 0.77
CA TYR A 352 -38.83 4.94 1.02
C TYR A 352 -37.57 5.22 0.19
N PHE A 353 -37.71 5.44 -1.13
CA PHE A 353 -36.55 5.77 -1.97
C PHE A 353 -35.96 7.15 -1.64
N LYS A 354 -36.78 8.16 -1.35
CA LYS A 354 -36.32 9.49 -0.86
C LYS A 354 -35.58 9.44 0.47
N GLU A 355 -35.79 8.42 1.30
CA GLU A 355 -35.01 8.20 2.54
C GLU A 355 -33.72 7.42 2.25
N LEU A 356 -33.78 6.43 1.37
CA LEU A 356 -32.62 5.66 0.93
C LEU A 356 -31.58 6.55 0.22
N ASP A 357 -32.02 7.48 -0.63
CA ASP A 357 -31.15 8.42 -1.34
C ASP A 357 -30.42 9.36 -0.37
N LYS A 358 -31.06 9.84 0.70
CA LYS A 358 -30.41 10.63 1.77
C LYS A 358 -29.33 9.83 2.50
N VAL A 359 -29.54 8.53 2.70
CA VAL A 359 -28.51 7.65 3.28
C VAL A 359 -27.33 7.52 2.31
N TYR A 360 -27.58 7.44 1.01
CA TYR A 360 -26.54 7.43 -0.01
C TYR A 360 -25.79 8.78 -0.13
N GLU A 361 -26.46 9.92 0.03
CA GLU A 361 -25.83 11.25 0.12
C GLU A 361 -24.88 11.35 1.32
N VAL A 362 -25.33 10.95 2.51
CA VAL A 362 -24.49 10.91 3.73
C VAL A 362 -23.33 9.91 3.61
N ASN A 363 -23.45 8.88 2.77
CA ASN A 363 -22.34 7.98 2.44
C ASN A 363 -21.38 8.58 1.40
N LEU A 364 -21.88 9.38 0.45
CA LEU A 364 -21.06 10.11 -0.51
C LEU A 364 -20.15 11.12 0.21
N GLU A 365 -20.70 11.91 1.13
CA GLU A 365 -19.94 12.86 1.96
C GLU A 365 -18.77 12.16 2.68
N LYS A 366 -19.04 11.04 3.37
CA LYS A 366 -18.01 10.24 4.04
C LYS A 366 -16.94 9.73 3.07
N LYS A 367 -17.34 9.25 1.88
CA LYS A 367 -16.36 8.79 0.87
C LYS A 367 -15.52 9.94 0.32
N GLN A 368 -16.10 11.11 0.10
CA GLN A 368 -15.36 12.31 -0.30
C GLN A 368 -14.38 12.77 0.79
N GLU A 369 -14.78 12.78 2.07
CA GLU A 369 -13.85 13.01 3.18
C GLU A 369 -12.68 12.01 3.19
N ILE A 370 -12.97 10.71 2.96
CA ILE A 370 -11.94 9.66 2.95
C ILE A 370 -10.99 9.83 1.76
N ILE A 371 -11.49 10.19 0.58
CA ILE A 371 -10.66 10.55 -0.58
C ILE A 371 -9.75 11.76 -0.25
N GLN A 372 -10.30 12.82 0.35
CA GLN A 372 -9.50 13.99 0.77
C GLN A 372 -8.42 13.62 1.81
N LYS A 373 -8.74 12.74 2.77
CA LYS A 373 -7.77 12.19 3.74
C LYS A 373 -6.65 11.40 3.02
N ILE A 374 -6.99 10.55 2.05
CA ILE A 374 -5.98 9.81 1.26
C ILE A 374 -5.07 10.75 0.46
N ILE A 375 -5.64 11.80 -0.17
CA ILE A 375 -4.86 12.82 -0.91
C ILE A 375 -3.90 13.56 0.04
N ALA A 376 -4.41 14.04 1.18
CA ALA A 376 -3.59 14.72 2.20
C ALA A 376 -2.44 13.82 2.70
N VAL A 377 -2.74 12.56 3.05
CA VAL A 377 -1.74 11.58 3.49
C VAL A 377 -0.72 11.27 2.39
N GLY A 378 -1.14 11.20 1.12
CA GLY A 378 -0.29 10.94 -0.05
C GLY A 378 0.57 12.12 -0.53
N SER A 379 0.23 13.34 -0.13
CA SER A 379 1.02 14.56 -0.38
C SER A 379 2.28 14.70 0.49
N ASP A 380 2.33 13.98 1.62
CA ASP A 380 3.48 13.96 2.52
C ASP A 380 4.44 12.82 2.13
N HIS A 381 5.71 13.16 1.88
CA HIS A 381 6.72 12.23 1.36
C HIS A 381 7.85 11.98 2.36
N PRO A 382 7.75 10.96 3.22
CA PRO A 382 8.80 10.60 4.16
C PRO A 382 10.14 10.30 3.47
N ARG A 383 11.23 10.79 4.02
CA ARG A 383 12.60 10.45 3.56
C ARG A 383 13.14 9.13 4.11
N ASN A 384 12.34 8.39 4.90
CA ASN A 384 12.77 7.16 5.56
C ASN A 384 11.72 6.05 5.46
N HIS A 385 12.18 4.79 5.55
CA HIS A 385 11.33 3.61 5.42
C HIS A 385 10.24 3.52 6.50
N SER A 386 10.50 4.01 7.72
CA SER A 386 9.54 3.96 8.83
C SER A 386 8.31 4.82 8.58
N GLY A 387 8.50 6.04 8.06
CA GLY A 387 7.40 6.93 7.69
C GLY A 387 6.58 6.35 6.53
N TRP A 388 7.22 5.77 5.51
CA TRP A 388 6.49 5.06 4.46
C TRP A 388 5.69 3.87 5.00
N GLN A 389 6.23 3.07 5.94
CA GLN A 389 5.44 2.01 6.58
C GLN A 389 4.23 2.54 7.36
N GLN A 390 4.34 3.70 8.01
CA GLN A 390 3.22 4.34 8.70
C GLN A 390 2.15 4.81 7.70
N LYS A 391 2.54 5.54 6.66
CA LYS A 391 1.65 6.05 5.61
C LYS A 391 0.93 4.93 4.85
N ILE A 392 1.60 3.80 4.61
CA ILE A 392 0.99 2.61 4.00
C ILE A 392 -0.15 2.07 4.89
N LYS A 393 0.05 1.97 6.22
CA LYS A 393 -1.00 1.51 7.14
C LYS A 393 -2.16 2.50 7.26
N GLU A 394 -1.85 3.79 7.25
CA GLU A 394 -2.82 4.90 7.29
C GLU A 394 -3.74 4.86 6.05
N ILE A 395 -3.18 4.66 4.85
CA ILE A 395 -3.97 4.55 3.62
C ILE A 395 -4.71 3.21 3.50
N GLU A 396 -4.19 2.10 4.02
CA GLU A 396 -4.94 0.84 4.05
C GLU A 396 -6.15 0.91 5.01
N ALA A 397 -6.01 1.59 6.15
CA ALA A 397 -7.13 1.86 7.05
C ALA A 397 -8.20 2.75 6.40
N LEU A 398 -7.80 3.85 5.74
CA LEU A 398 -8.71 4.71 4.98
C LEU A 398 -9.38 3.96 3.80
N ARG A 399 -8.68 3.02 3.17
CA ARG A 399 -9.21 2.14 2.13
C ARG A 399 -10.26 1.16 2.70
N GLU A 400 -10.01 0.57 3.85
CA GLU A 400 -11.02 -0.22 4.56
C GLU A 400 -12.25 0.62 4.94
N GLU A 401 -12.06 1.85 5.43
CA GLU A 401 -13.16 2.78 5.73
C GLU A 401 -13.98 3.14 4.49
N PHE A 402 -13.33 3.37 3.33
CA PHE A 402 -14.00 3.67 2.07
C PHE A 402 -14.96 2.56 1.62
N PHE A 403 -14.57 1.29 1.78
CA PHE A 403 -15.44 0.15 1.46
C PHE A 403 -16.55 -0.02 2.51
N LYS A 404 -16.25 0.18 3.80
CA LYS A 404 -17.24 0.10 4.90
C LYS A 404 -18.28 1.23 4.85
N ALA A 405 -18.04 2.31 4.10
CA ALA A 405 -18.96 3.44 3.96
C ALA A 405 -20.21 3.18 3.10
N GLY A 406 -20.40 1.98 2.53
CA GLY A 406 -21.65 1.56 1.86
C GLY A 406 -21.81 2.03 0.40
N LYS A 407 -23.02 1.95 -0.15
CA LYS A 407 -23.35 2.44 -1.51
C LYS A 407 -23.60 3.97 -1.49
N VAL A 408 -23.41 4.61 -2.65
CA VAL A 408 -23.59 6.05 -2.93
C VAL A 408 -24.52 6.22 -4.15
N PRO A 409 -25.04 7.42 -4.47
CA PRO A 409 -26.02 7.58 -5.54
C PRO A 409 -25.43 7.15 -6.91
N SER A 410 -26.23 6.45 -7.71
CA SER A 410 -25.76 5.80 -8.95
C SER A 410 -25.10 6.76 -9.93
N ALA A 411 -25.62 7.99 -10.04
CA ALA A 411 -25.12 9.04 -10.94
C ALA A 411 -23.66 9.47 -10.66
N VAL A 412 -23.18 9.34 -9.41
CA VAL A 412 -21.85 9.80 -8.97
C VAL A 412 -20.92 8.66 -8.55
N ASN A 413 -21.39 7.41 -8.60
CA ASN A 413 -20.65 6.25 -8.13
C ASN A 413 -19.32 6.04 -8.89
N GLU A 414 -19.35 6.08 -10.23
CA GLU A 414 -18.14 5.89 -11.05
C GLU A 414 -17.15 7.07 -10.91
N GLN A 415 -17.64 8.31 -10.76
CA GLN A 415 -16.78 9.45 -10.48
C GLN A 415 -16.06 9.28 -9.13
N THR A 416 -16.81 9.00 -8.06
CA THR A 416 -16.26 8.79 -6.71
C THR A 416 -15.23 7.64 -6.69
N TRP A 417 -15.49 6.58 -7.47
CA TRP A 417 -14.59 5.44 -7.62
C TRP A 417 -13.31 5.79 -8.40
N SER A 418 -13.43 6.60 -9.45
CA SER A 418 -12.31 7.11 -10.25
C SER A 418 -11.40 8.07 -9.45
N GLU A 419 -11.99 8.97 -8.66
CA GLU A 419 -11.27 9.87 -7.75
C GLU A 419 -10.49 9.09 -6.69
N PHE A 420 -11.15 8.15 -6.00
CA PHE A 420 -10.50 7.23 -5.05
C PHE A 420 -9.33 6.45 -5.68
N LYS A 421 -9.57 5.81 -6.85
CA LYS A 421 -8.52 5.10 -7.60
C LYS A 421 -7.36 6.01 -8.00
N THR A 422 -7.59 7.29 -8.21
CA THR A 422 -6.56 8.25 -8.62
C THR A 422 -5.69 8.67 -7.44
N ALA A 423 -6.30 9.01 -6.30
CA ALA A 423 -5.57 9.30 -5.06
C ALA A 423 -4.70 8.11 -4.60
N VAL A 424 -5.24 6.89 -4.65
CA VAL A 424 -4.49 5.66 -4.30
C VAL A 424 -3.37 5.36 -5.32
N ARG A 425 -3.57 5.62 -6.62
CA ARG A 425 -2.51 5.46 -7.63
C ARG A 425 -1.38 6.47 -7.44
N GLU A 426 -1.68 7.73 -7.12
CA GLU A 426 -0.66 8.74 -6.87
C GLU A 426 0.23 8.40 -5.66
N PHE A 427 -0.36 8.00 -4.53
CA PHE A 427 0.39 7.53 -3.38
C PHE A 427 1.30 6.34 -3.74
N ASN A 428 0.79 5.36 -4.50
CA ASN A 428 1.57 4.20 -4.91
C ASN A 428 2.72 4.57 -5.86
N ARG A 429 2.52 5.49 -6.82
CA ARG A 429 3.58 6.04 -7.68
C ARG A 429 4.71 6.66 -6.85
N ASN A 430 4.37 7.47 -5.85
CA ASN A 430 5.33 8.12 -4.95
C ASN A 430 6.07 7.11 -4.06
N LYS A 431 5.33 6.16 -3.46
CA LYS A 431 5.87 5.02 -2.67
C LYS A 431 6.92 4.24 -3.47
N ASN A 432 6.58 3.85 -4.69
CA ASN A 432 7.45 3.01 -5.51
C ASN A 432 8.64 3.80 -6.08
N ALA A 433 8.47 5.09 -6.38
CA ALA A 433 9.59 5.97 -6.74
C ALA A 433 10.63 6.07 -5.60
N PHE A 434 10.19 6.10 -4.34
CA PHE A 434 11.08 6.01 -3.17
C PHE A 434 11.80 4.66 -3.07
N TYR A 435 11.10 3.53 -3.17
CA TYR A 435 11.75 2.22 -3.09
C TYR A 435 12.69 1.95 -4.29
N LYS A 436 12.34 2.39 -5.50
CA LYS A 436 13.19 2.30 -6.70
C LYS A 436 14.45 3.16 -6.57
N SER A 437 14.39 4.35 -5.96
CA SER A 437 15.57 5.17 -5.70
C SER A 437 16.46 4.59 -4.59
N LEU A 438 15.88 4.10 -3.48
CA LEU A 438 16.59 3.42 -2.40
C LEU A 438 17.29 2.13 -2.89
N LYS A 439 16.64 1.35 -3.75
CA LYS A 439 17.21 0.14 -4.40
C LYS A 439 18.37 0.48 -5.33
N LYS A 440 18.29 1.61 -6.07
CA LYS A 440 19.39 2.14 -6.89
C LYS A 440 20.56 2.59 -6.01
N GLU A 441 20.32 3.35 -4.95
CA GLU A 441 21.37 3.82 -4.04
C GLU A 441 22.11 2.64 -3.39
N GLN A 442 21.39 1.62 -2.93
CA GLN A 442 21.98 0.39 -2.40
C GLN A 442 22.86 -0.33 -3.43
N PHE A 443 22.47 -0.37 -4.71
CA PHE A 443 23.27 -0.98 -5.78
C PHE A 443 24.52 -0.14 -6.11
N GLU A 444 24.42 1.19 -6.13
CA GLU A 444 25.57 2.08 -6.26
C GLU A 444 26.55 1.94 -5.07
N ASN A 445 26.02 1.81 -3.84
CA ASN A 445 26.81 1.54 -2.64
C ASN A 445 27.47 0.15 -2.69
N LEU A 446 26.82 -0.85 -3.30
CA LEU A 446 27.40 -2.17 -3.54
C LEU A 446 28.56 -2.09 -4.53
N ASN A 447 28.40 -1.37 -5.65
CA ASN A 447 29.47 -1.21 -6.65
C ASN A 447 30.69 -0.50 -6.04
N LYS A 448 30.48 0.62 -5.33
CA LYS A 448 31.55 1.34 -4.60
C LYS A 448 32.27 0.44 -3.57
N LYS A 449 31.54 -0.48 -2.91
CA LYS A 449 32.14 -1.46 -1.99
C LYS A 449 32.88 -2.60 -2.71
N MET A 450 32.40 -3.06 -3.87
CA MET A 450 33.14 -4.02 -4.72
C MET A 450 34.43 -3.42 -5.28
N GLU A 451 34.43 -2.14 -5.65
CA GLU A 451 35.64 -1.39 -6.07
C GLU A 451 36.66 -1.32 -4.92
N LEU A 452 36.24 -0.95 -3.71
CA LEU A 452 37.10 -0.96 -2.53
C LEU A 452 37.65 -2.35 -2.18
N ILE A 453 36.85 -3.42 -2.35
CA ILE A 453 37.31 -4.80 -2.20
C ILE A 453 38.37 -5.12 -3.24
N LYS A 454 38.14 -4.80 -4.51
CA LYS A 454 39.11 -5.07 -5.58
C LYS A 454 40.43 -4.37 -5.31
N ILE A 455 40.42 -3.08 -4.96
CA ILE A 455 41.65 -2.33 -4.65
C ILE A 455 42.36 -2.94 -3.43
N ALA A 456 41.64 -3.44 -2.43
CA ALA A 456 42.24 -4.15 -1.29
C ALA A 456 42.83 -5.52 -1.70
N GLU A 457 42.12 -6.30 -2.53
CA GLU A 457 42.59 -7.59 -3.04
C GLU A 457 43.84 -7.44 -3.94
N ASP A 458 43.86 -6.43 -4.80
CA ASP A 458 44.97 -6.10 -5.70
C ASP A 458 46.24 -5.61 -4.95
N ASN A 459 46.09 -5.10 -3.71
CA ASN A 459 47.20 -4.50 -2.93
C ASN A 459 47.63 -5.29 -1.68
N LYS A 460 46.92 -6.34 -1.27
CA LYS A 460 47.22 -7.11 -0.03
C LYS A 460 48.65 -7.73 -0.02
N ASP A 461 49.16 -8.08 -1.19
CA ASP A 461 50.47 -8.74 -1.37
C ASP A 461 51.59 -7.74 -1.71
N ASN A 462 51.30 -6.43 -1.74
CA ASN A 462 52.28 -5.40 -2.08
C ASN A 462 53.32 -5.19 -0.96
N GLU A 463 54.60 -5.19 -1.33
CA GLU A 463 55.75 -5.05 -0.41
C GLU A 463 56.03 -3.59 0.00
N ASP A 464 55.54 -2.59 -0.75
CA ASP A 464 55.68 -1.18 -0.35
C ASP A 464 54.72 -0.84 0.81
N LEU A 465 55.19 -1.08 2.02
CA LEU A 465 54.49 -0.76 3.27
C LEU A 465 54.23 0.74 3.45
N SER A 466 55.02 1.61 2.79
CA SER A 466 54.97 3.07 2.92
C SER A 466 53.73 3.64 2.22
N THR A 467 53.42 3.17 1.00
CA THR A 467 52.21 3.56 0.26
C THR A 467 51.01 2.67 0.57
N THR A 468 51.22 1.37 0.80
CA THR A 468 50.13 0.41 1.00
C THR A 468 49.46 0.55 2.37
N THR A 469 50.19 0.87 3.44
CA THR A 469 49.59 1.03 4.78
C THR A 469 48.61 2.22 4.85
N PRO A 470 48.94 3.43 4.33
CA PRO A 470 47.98 4.53 4.20
C PRO A 470 46.80 4.18 3.29
N LEU A 471 47.04 3.49 2.17
CA LEU A 471 45.98 3.09 1.24
C LEU A 471 44.97 2.15 1.92
N MET A 472 45.42 1.06 2.55
CA MET A 472 44.54 0.10 3.21
C MET A 472 43.73 0.75 4.35
N LYS A 473 44.33 1.68 5.10
CA LYS A 473 43.62 2.50 6.11
C LYS A 473 42.57 3.43 5.48
N LYS A 474 42.87 4.04 4.32
CA LYS A 474 41.90 4.85 3.58
C LYS A 474 40.71 4.02 3.11
N ILE A 475 40.95 2.83 2.54
CA ILE A 475 39.90 1.90 2.12
C ILE A 475 39.00 1.53 3.32
N GLN A 476 39.58 1.23 4.49
CA GLN A 476 38.82 0.97 5.73
C GLN A 476 38.01 2.18 6.25
N ALA A 477 38.46 3.41 5.99
CA ALA A 477 37.72 4.63 6.32
C ALA A 477 36.58 4.88 5.32
N ASP A 478 36.83 4.73 4.02
CA ASP A 478 35.86 4.97 2.96
C ASP A 478 34.77 3.88 2.91
N TRP A 479 35.10 2.63 3.23
CA TRP A 479 34.13 1.54 3.43
C TRP A 479 33.05 1.88 4.46
N LYS A 480 33.42 2.61 5.52
CA LYS A 480 32.51 3.05 6.60
C LYS A 480 31.66 4.28 6.22
N LYS A 481 32.07 5.04 5.19
CA LYS A 481 31.31 6.19 4.66
C LYS A 481 30.23 5.75 3.66
N ILE A 482 30.50 4.69 2.89
CA ILE A 482 29.54 4.16 1.92
C ILE A 482 28.38 3.49 2.67
N GLY A 483 27.16 3.85 2.29
CA GLY A 483 25.91 3.46 2.96
C GLY A 483 25.53 1.97 2.86
N HIS A 484 24.27 1.68 3.15
CA HIS A 484 23.75 0.31 3.10
C HIS A 484 23.73 -0.25 1.68
N VAL A 485 23.80 -1.58 1.59
CA VAL A 485 23.81 -2.40 0.37
C VAL A 485 22.67 -3.42 0.44
N PRO A 486 22.31 -4.10 -0.66
CA PRO A 486 21.29 -5.13 -0.64
C PRO A 486 21.61 -6.23 0.39
N ARG A 487 20.63 -6.59 1.22
CA ARG A 487 20.83 -7.51 2.35
C ARG A 487 21.38 -8.89 1.93
N LYS A 488 21.07 -9.34 0.71
CA LYS A 488 21.57 -10.58 0.09
C LYS A 488 23.09 -10.59 -0.10
N ASP A 489 23.70 -9.42 -0.24
CA ASP A 489 25.11 -9.26 -0.61
C ASP A 489 25.98 -8.74 0.54
N SER A 490 25.39 -8.01 1.50
CA SER A 490 26.01 -7.46 2.70
C SER A 490 27.08 -8.39 3.32
N ASP A 491 26.69 -9.59 3.71
CA ASP A 491 27.57 -10.48 4.48
C ASP A 491 28.68 -11.08 3.61
N ARG A 492 28.38 -11.31 2.32
CA ARG A 492 29.32 -11.80 1.31
C ARG A 492 30.41 -10.78 1.04
N ILE A 493 30.05 -9.52 0.82
CA ILE A 493 31.02 -8.45 0.56
C ILE A 493 31.79 -8.08 1.84
N TRP A 494 31.14 -8.08 3.00
CA TRP A 494 31.80 -7.80 4.28
C TRP A 494 32.85 -8.86 4.62
N LYS A 495 32.55 -10.15 4.44
CA LYS A 495 33.55 -11.21 4.61
C LYS A 495 34.73 -11.00 3.67
N ARG A 496 34.48 -10.83 2.36
CA ARG A 496 35.54 -10.68 1.35
C ARG A 496 36.43 -9.45 1.60
N PHE A 497 35.81 -8.33 2.00
CA PHE A 497 36.52 -7.12 2.43
C PHE A 497 37.40 -7.34 3.66
N LYS A 498 36.84 -8.00 4.69
CA LYS A 498 37.56 -8.32 5.92
C LYS A 498 38.75 -9.23 5.63
N ASP A 499 38.54 -10.31 4.88
CA ASP A 499 39.56 -11.31 4.57
C ASP A 499 40.73 -10.67 3.79
N ALA A 500 40.47 -9.75 2.84
CA ALA A 500 41.50 -8.99 2.13
C ALA A 500 42.28 -8.00 3.03
N CYS A 501 41.59 -7.27 3.91
CA CYS A 501 42.22 -6.40 4.91
C CYS A 501 43.09 -7.20 5.89
N ASN A 502 42.56 -8.32 6.38
CA ASN A 502 43.24 -9.21 7.32
C ASN A 502 44.53 -9.76 6.72
N ALA A 503 44.51 -10.29 5.49
CA ALA A 503 45.71 -10.80 4.82
C ALA A 503 46.89 -9.79 4.83
N TYR A 504 46.62 -8.51 4.57
CA TYR A 504 47.64 -7.45 4.64
C TYR A 504 48.12 -7.18 6.07
N PHE A 505 47.20 -6.96 7.02
CA PHE A 505 47.59 -6.59 8.38
C PHE A 505 48.18 -7.76 9.18
N ASP A 506 47.71 -8.97 8.96
CA ASP A 506 48.23 -10.19 9.60
C ASP A 506 49.65 -10.48 9.09
N ARG A 507 49.95 -10.25 7.79
CA ARG A 507 51.33 -10.28 7.26
C ARG A 507 52.21 -9.19 7.89
N LEU A 508 51.76 -7.94 7.88
CA LEU A 508 52.49 -6.80 8.49
C LEU A 508 52.75 -7.02 10.00
N HIS A 509 51.85 -7.72 10.69
CA HIS A 509 52.04 -8.13 12.08
C HIS A 509 53.00 -9.31 12.20
N ALA A 510 52.98 -10.29 11.29
CA ALA A 510 53.94 -11.39 11.25
C ALA A 510 55.38 -10.90 11.01
N GLU A 511 55.62 -10.09 9.98
CA GLU A 511 56.91 -9.46 9.67
C GLU A 511 57.45 -8.65 10.86
N ARG A 512 56.58 -7.86 11.51
CA ARG A 512 56.96 -7.08 12.67
C ARG A 512 57.23 -7.95 13.91
N ASN A 513 56.50 -9.05 14.10
CA ASN A 513 56.73 -9.97 15.20
C ASN A 513 58.00 -10.81 14.99
N GLU A 514 58.31 -11.19 13.75
CA GLU A 514 59.58 -11.79 13.33
C GLU A 514 60.76 -10.91 13.72
N ALA A 515 60.73 -9.62 13.33
CA ALA A 515 61.75 -8.64 13.72
C ALA A 515 61.90 -8.44 15.25
N ASN A 516 60.86 -8.74 16.03
CA ASN A 516 60.91 -8.68 17.51
C ASN A 516 61.37 -9.99 18.16
N LYS A 517 61.55 -11.11 17.43
CA LYS A 517 61.93 -12.41 18.02
C LYS A 517 63.28 -12.33 18.74
N GLU A 518 64.26 -11.65 18.16
CA GLU A 518 65.58 -11.46 18.78
C GLU A 518 65.49 -10.61 20.06
N GLU A 519 64.67 -9.55 20.07
CA GLU A 519 64.44 -8.74 21.26
C GLU A 519 63.72 -9.54 22.37
N LEU A 520 62.81 -10.46 22.02
CA LEU A 520 62.15 -11.35 22.99
C LEU A 520 63.12 -12.38 23.60
N VAL A 521 64.00 -12.99 22.80
CA VAL A 521 65.05 -13.90 23.32
C VAL A 521 66.05 -13.15 24.22
N ALA A 522 66.31 -11.87 23.94
CA ALA A 522 67.09 -10.99 24.81
C ALA A 522 66.36 -10.62 26.12
N LEU A 523 65.03 -10.48 26.08
CA LEU A 523 64.18 -10.27 27.26
C LEU A 523 64.28 -11.49 28.21
N GLU A 524 64.03 -12.70 27.71
CA GLU A 524 64.06 -13.94 28.50
C GLU A 524 65.42 -14.15 29.19
N LYS A 525 66.52 -13.97 28.44
CA LYS A 525 67.89 -14.05 28.99
C LYS A 525 68.12 -13.05 30.11
N LYS A 526 67.59 -11.83 29.99
CA LYS A 526 67.70 -10.81 31.04
C LYS A 526 66.82 -11.10 32.25
N GLN A 527 65.65 -11.72 32.09
CA GLN A 527 64.83 -12.16 33.24
C GLN A 527 65.56 -13.25 34.04
N ALA A 528 66.06 -14.29 33.37
CA ALA A 528 66.83 -15.36 34.03
C ALA A 528 68.09 -14.82 34.75
N HIS A 529 68.76 -13.82 34.17
CA HIS A 529 69.93 -13.17 34.77
C HIS A 529 69.56 -12.26 35.97
N ILE A 530 68.36 -11.66 35.99
CA ILE A 530 67.80 -10.97 37.17
C ILE A 530 67.53 -11.96 38.31
N GLU A 531 66.92 -13.10 38.01
CA GLU A 531 66.59 -14.15 38.99
C GLU A 531 67.85 -14.76 39.61
N ALA A 532 68.85 -15.07 38.78
CA ALA A 532 70.16 -15.55 39.22
C ALA A 532 70.82 -14.59 40.21
N ILE A 533 70.86 -13.28 39.90
CA ILE A 533 71.50 -12.27 40.75
C ILE A 533 70.70 -12.02 42.04
N SER A 534 69.37 -12.04 41.99
CA SER A 534 68.53 -11.89 43.18
C SER A 534 68.74 -13.01 44.23
N SER A 535 69.33 -14.13 43.80
CA SER A 535 69.65 -15.29 44.63
C SER A 535 71.08 -15.28 45.19
N ILE A 536 71.95 -14.34 44.77
CA ILE A 536 73.33 -14.24 45.25
C ILE A 536 73.35 -13.75 46.70
N LYS A 537 74.11 -14.43 47.54
CA LYS A 537 74.48 -13.97 48.88
C LYS A 537 75.96 -13.62 48.88
N LEU A 538 76.28 -12.40 49.30
CA LEU A 538 77.67 -11.95 49.44
C LEU A 538 78.38 -12.77 50.52
N VAL A 539 79.65 -13.09 50.30
CA VAL A 539 80.42 -14.03 51.12
C VAL A 539 81.12 -13.33 52.29
N GLY A 540 81.27 -12.00 52.23
CA GLY A 540 81.84 -11.18 53.29
C GLY A 540 83.28 -10.72 53.04
N ASP A 541 83.77 -10.89 51.81
CA ASP A 541 85.05 -10.35 51.33
C ASP A 541 84.75 -9.16 50.38
N PRO A 542 84.99 -7.91 50.81
CA PRO A 542 84.64 -6.72 50.02
C PRO A 542 85.28 -6.66 48.63
N GLU A 543 86.44 -7.28 48.39
CA GLU A 543 87.08 -7.25 47.07
C GLU A 543 86.49 -8.32 46.14
N ALA A 544 86.32 -9.55 46.62
CA ALA A 544 85.71 -10.64 45.84
C ALA A 544 84.22 -10.38 45.55
N ASP A 545 83.45 -9.90 46.53
CA ASP A 545 82.04 -9.56 46.36
C ASP A 545 81.86 -8.39 45.38
N LEU A 546 82.75 -7.38 45.41
CA LEU A 546 82.77 -6.29 44.42
C LEU A 546 83.10 -6.79 43.00
N GLN A 547 84.03 -7.74 42.87
CA GLN A 547 84.39 -8.30 41.57
C GLN A 547 83.24 -9.13 40.98
N SER A 548 82.60 -9.97 41.79
CA SER A 548 81.39 -10.72 41.40
C SER A 548 80.29 -9.79 40.86
N ILE A 549 80.05 -8.65 41.52
CA ILE A 549 79.08 -7.65 41.04
C ILE A 549 79.52 -7.04 39.69
N LYS A 550 80.80 -6.71 39.50
CA LYS A 550 81.33 -6.20 38.21
C LYS A 550 81.16 -7.22 37.07
N ASP A 551 81.42 -8.50 37.32
CA ASP A 551 81.32 -9.56 36.31
C ASP A 551 79.85 -9.80 35.90
N ASN A 552 78.93 -9.77 36.85
CA ASN A 552 77.48 -9.76 36.58
C ASN A 552 77.04 -8.52 35.77
N ILE A 553 77.69 -7.37 35.95
CA ILE A 553 77.45 -6.16 35.14
C ILE A 553 78.07 -6.26 33.74
N ALA A 554 79.17 -7.00 33.58
CA ALA A 554 79.72 -7.33 32.26
C ALA A 554 78.79 -8.29 31.50
N GLN A 555 78.27 -9.33 32.16
CA GLN A 555 77.32 -10.28 31.56
C GLN A 555 76.01 -9.59 31.13
N TRP A 556 75.41 -8.74 31.97
CA TRP A 556 74.18 -8.01 31.61
C TRP A 556 74.26 -7.25 30.28
N LYS A 557 75.44 -6.69 29.96
CA LYS A 557 75.69 -5.89 28.75
C LYS A 557 75.67 -6.73 27.46
N THR A 558 75.95 -8.03 27.51
CA THR A 558 75.97 -8.89 26.31
C THR A 558 74.59 -9.43 25.94
N LEU A 559 73.60 -9.33 26.83
CA LEU A 559 72.25 -9.91 26.66
C LEU A 559 71.32 -9.11 25.73
N GLY A 560 71.86 -8.33 24.79
CA GLY A 560 71.10 -7.68 23.72
C GLY A 560 70.13 -6.55 24.15
N ARG A 561 69.18 -6.24 23.27
CA ARG A 561 68.14 -5.20 23.47
C ARG A 561 66.77 -5.84 23.71
N VAL A 562 65.94 -5.20 24.53
CA VAL A 562 64.61 -5.69 24.96
C VAL A 562 63.51 -4.85 24.29
N PRO A 563 62.33 -5.41 23.95
CA PRO A 563 61.25 -4.66 23.32
C PRO A 563 60.81 -3.49 24.19
N TYR A 564 60.50 -2.35 23.56
CA TYR A 564 60.21 -1.09 24.26
C TYR A 564 59.16 -1.19 25.38
N LYS A 565 58.18 -2.10 25.25
CA LYS A 565 57.16 -2.38 26.29
C LYS A 565 57.77 -2.89 27.62
N HIS A 566 58.89 -3.58 27.57
CA HIS A 566 59.55 -4.24 28.71
C HIS A 566 60.83 -3.52 29.16
N LYS A 567 61.06 -2.27 28.71
CA LYS A 567 62.18 -1.41 29.14
C LYS A 567 62.37 -1.29 30.66
N ASN A 568 61.32 -1.52 31.44
CA ASN A 568 61.35 -1.48 32.91
C ASN A 568 62.31 -2.52 33.53
N ILE A 569 62.66 -3.57 32.80
CA ILE A 569 63.62 -4.61 33.22
C ILE A 569 64.99 -4.00 33.60
N GLU A 570 65.38 -2.89 32.97
CA GLU A 570 66.61 -2.16 33.32
C GLU A 570 66.48 -1.45 34.68
N SER A 571 65.27 -1.01 35.07
CA SER A 571 65.03 -0.46 36.41
C SER A 571 64.99 -1.55 37.48
N GLU A 572 64.46 -2.73 37.16
CA GLU A 572 64.44 -3.89 38.06
C GLU A 572 65.86 -4.40 38.33
N TYR A 573 66.67 -4.57 37.29
CA TYR A 573 68.10 -4.91 37.41
C TYR A 573 68.87 -3.89 38.27
N ASN A 574 68.69 -2.58 38.01
CA ASN A 574 69.35 -1.54 38.79
C ASN A 574 68.94 -1.56 40.28
N LYS A 575 67.68 -1.86 40.63
CA LYS A 575 67.25 -1.99 42.04
C LYS A 575 67.92 -3.17 42.76
N ILE A 576 68.17 -4.27 42.04
CA ILE A 576 68.86 -5.44 42.61
C ILE A 576 70.34 -5.12 42.84
N LEU A 577 70.99 -4.45 41.87
CA LEU A 577 72.34 -3.89 42.08
C LEU A 577 72.38 -2.89 43.24
N ASP A 578 71.39 -2.00 43.36
CA ASP A 578 71.29 -1.05 44.47
C ASP A 578 71.27 -1.76 45.84
N GLY A 579 70.55 -2.89 45.93
CA GLY A 579 70.50 -3.74 47.11
C GLY A 579 71.83 -4.44 47.42
N LEU A 580 72.50 -5.00 46.41
CA LEU A 580 73.82 -5.63 46.58
C LEU A 580 74.90 -4.61 46.98
N PHE A 581 74.92 -3.43 46.35
CA PHE A 581 75.83 -2.35 46.74
C PHE A 581 75.55 -1.79 48.14
N ALA A 582 74.32 -1.92 48.66
CA ALA A 582 73.97 -1.53 50.03
C ALA A 582 74.37 -2.57 51.10
N GLN A 583 74.72 -3.80 50.70
CA GLN A 583 75.28 -4.82 51.60
C GLN A 583 76.81 -4.71 51.75
N LEU A 584 77.48 -4.00 50.83
CA LEU A 584 78.91 -3.67 50.93
C LEU A 584 79.12 -2.42 51.80
N ASN A 585 80.10 -2.47 52.71
CA ASN A 585 80.52 -1.34 53.56
C ASN A 585 81.36 -0.29 52.80
N LEU A 586 80.95 0.07 51.58
CA LEU A 586 81.58 1.10 50.75
C LEU A 586 81.09 2.50 51.15
N THR A 587 81.89 3.54 50.89
CA THR A 587 81.40 4.91 51.11
C THR A 587 80.27 5.25 50.13
N ARG A 588 79.33 6.08 50.58
CA ARG A 588 78.24 6.63 49.76
C ARG A 588 78.75 7.25 48.44
N THR A 589 79.91 7.90 48.49
CA THR A 589 80.64 8.44 47.34
C THR A 589 81.11 7.38 46.35
N GLU A 590 81.73 6.29 46.79
CA GLU A 590 82.22 5.22 45.92
C GLU A 590 81.07 4.44 45.28
N THR A 591 80.06 4.08 46.08
CA THR A 591 78.86 3.40 45.61
C THR A 591 78.14 4.20 44.52
N GLU A 592 77.94 5.51 44.73
CA GLU A 592 77.37 6.39 43.71
C GLU A 592 78.26 6.54 42.46
N LEU A 593 79.58 6.46 42.60
CA LEU A 593 80.52 6.56 41.47
C LEU A 593 80.68 5.25 40.68
N ILE A 594 80.45 4.09 41.28
CA ILE A 594 80.44 2.79 40.59
C ILE A 594 79.13 2.63 39.82
N LYS A 595 77.97 2.86 40.46
CA LYS A 595 76.66 2.89 39.79
C LYS A 595 76.66 3.85 38.60
N TYR A 596 77.26 5.02 38.78
CA TYR A 596 77.36 6.02 37.73
C TYR A 596 78.33 5.64 36.59
N GLU A 597 79.43 4.96 36.88
CA GLU A 597 80.33 4.40 35.86
C GLU A 597 79.64 3.33 35.02
N ASN A 598 78.76 2.51 35.62
CA ASN A 598 77.94 1.55 34.88
C ASN A 598 76.93 2.26 33.95
N LYS A 599 76.30 3.34 34.42
CA LYS A 599 75.45 4.20 33.57
C LYS A 599 76.24 4.82 32.42
N LEU A 600 77.42 5.36 32.66
CA LEU A 600 78.28 5.91 31.60
C LEU A 600 78.68 4.86 30.57
N ASN A 601 79.10 3.67 31.01
CA ASN A 601 79.44 2.58 30.11
C ASN A 601 78.26 2.06 29.27
N SER A 602 77.01 2.21 29.74
CA SER A 602 75.83 1.97 28.89
C SER A 602 75.57 3.08 27.86
N LEU A 603 75.94 4.32 28.19
CA LEU A 603 75.79 5.50 27.32
C LEU A 603 76.91 5.63 26.28
N SER A 604 78.09 5.06 26.52
CA SER A 604 79.22 5.03 25.57
C SER A 604 79.12 3.87 24.56
N ASN A 605 78.53 2.74 24.97
CA ASN A 605 78.36 1.57 24.08
C ASN A 605 77.21 1.75 23.07
N GLN A 606 76.33 2.73 23.29
CA GLN A 606 75.40 3.22 22.29
C GLN A 606 76.05 4.43 21.59
N SER A 607 76.31 4.33 20.29
CA SER A 607 77.11 5.31 19.52
C SER A 607 76.44 6.67 19.26
N ASP A 608 75.59 7.16 20.19
CA ASP A 608 74.86 8.42 20.08
C ASP A 608 75.43 9.47 21.05
N ASP A 609 76.44 10.20 20.59
CA ASP A 609 77.14 11.29 21.30
C ASP A 609 76.18 12.36 21.89
N ARG A 610 74.96 12.48 21.36
CA ARG A 610 73.92 13.35 21.93
C ARG A 610 73.48 12.89 23.32
N ALA A 611 73.47 11.59 23.61
CA ALA A 611 73.10 11.05 24.92
C ALA A 611 74.12 11.45 26.01
N LEU A 612 75.42 11.36 25.69
CA LEU A 612 76.51 11.81 26.57
C LEU A 612 76.45 13.33 26.82
N ARG A 613 76.23 14.13 25.77
CA ARG A 613 76.03 15.59 25.90
C ARG A 613 74.81 15.95 26.77
N ASN A 614 73.71 15.21 26.63
CA ASN A 614 72.49 15.42 27.42
C ASN A 614 72.71 15.07 28.90
N GLU A 615 73.38 13.96 29.22
CA GLU A 615 73.74 13.60 30.60
C GLU A 615 74.72 14.63 31.20
N GLN A 616 75.69 15.10 30.42
CA GLN A 616 76.62 16.15 30.87
C GLN A 616 75.88 17.46 31.21
N ASN A 617 74.92 17.87 30.38
CA ASN A 617 74.10 19.05 30.63
C ASN A 617 73.15 18.86 31.84
N PHE A 618 72.58 17.67 32.00
CA PHE A 618 71.77 17.31 33.17
C PHE A 618 72.58 17.41 34.48
N ILE A 619 73.82 16.94 34.49
CA ILE A 619 74.68 16.99 35.69
C ILE A 619 75.18 18.40 35.96
N ARG A 620 75.53 19.20 34.94
CA ARG A 620 75.80 20.63 35.12
C ARG A 620 74.60 21.31 35.79
N LYS A 621 73.40 21.13 35.23
CA LYS A 621 72.18 21.66 35.83
C LYS A 621 71.96 21.16 37.26
N LYS A 622 72.22 19.89 37.58
CA LYS A 622 72.09 19.38 38.96
C LYS A 622 73.12 19.97 39.92
N ILE A 623 74.32 20.31 39.46
CA ILE A 623 75.31 21.07 40.23
C ILE A 623 74.80 22.51 40.45
N ASP A 624 74.23 23.15 39.43
CA ASP A 624 73.69 24.51 39.53
C ASP A 624 72.43 24.58 40.43
N ASP A 625 71.52 23.60 40.32
CA ASP A 625 70.36 23.43 41.19
C ASP A 625 70.80 23.31 42.66
N VAL A 626 71.75 22.41 42.97
CA VAL A 626 72.23 22.18 44.36
C VAL A 626 73.06 23.37 44.87
N ASN A 627 73.83 24.07 44.02
CA ASN A 627 74.42 25.36 44.39
C ASN A 627 73.34 26.42 44.70
N GLY A 628 72.22 26.41 43.97
CA GLY A 628 71.06 27.25 44.23
C GLY A 628 70.43 26.95 45.58
N GLU A 629 70.18 25.67 45.89
CA GLU A 629 69.69 25.20 47.20
C GLU A 629 70.63 25.61 48.33
N ILE A 630 71.95 25.40 48.19
CA ILE A 630 72.95 25.82 49.18
C ILE A 630 72.90 27.33 49.39
N ARG A 631 72.88 28.15 48.33
CA ARG A 631 72.80 29.62 48.43
C ARG A 631 71.48 30.09 49.05
N GLN A 632 70.36 29.40 48.78
CA GLN A 632 69.08 29.70 49.41
C GLN A 632 69.10 29.38 50.90
N LEU A 633 69.65 28.22 51.30
CA LEU A 633 69.79 27.86 52.71
C LEU A 633 70.79 28.78 53.44
N GLU A 634 71.90 29.17 52.81
CA GLU A 634 72.87 30.13 53.34
C GLU A 634 72.27 31.54 53.48
N ASN A 635 71.46 31.99 52.51
CA ASN A 635 70.70 33.24 52.62
C ASN A 635 69.62 33.17 53.70
N ASN A 636 68.90 32.06 53.82
CA ASN A 636 67.93 31.82 54.89
C ASN A 636 68.61 31.89 56.26
N LEU A 637 69.81 31.32 56.40
CA LEU A 637 70.64 31.42 57.61
C LEU A 637 71.01 32.88 57.93
N GLN A 638 71.20 33.75 56.93
CA GLN A 638 71.41 35.19 57.18
C GLN A 638 70.18 35.92 57.76
N PHE A 639 68.95 35.46 57.52
CA PHE A 639 67.77 36.01 58.22
C PHE A 639 67.74 35.61 59.70
N PHE A 640 68.40 34.51 60.07
CA PHE A 640 68.59 34.07 61.46
C PHE A 640 69.81 34.69 62.16
N LYS A 641 70.41 35.78 61.63
CA LYS A 641 71.58 36.49 62.20
C LYS A 641 71.49 36.88 63.68
N ASN A 642 70.29 36.96 64.25
CA ASN A 642 70.05 37.30 65.66
C ASN A 642 69.69 36.08 66.53
N ALA A 643 69.59 34.88 65.96
CA ALA A 643 69.43 33.63 66.69
C ALA A 643 70.80 33.09 67.13
N LYS A 644 70.83 32.35 68.24
CA LYS A 644 72.02 31.57 68.63
C LYS A 644 72.14 30.32 67.75
N ASP A 645 73.37 29.84 67.54
CA ASP A 645 73.65 28.60 66.80
C ASP A 645 72.99 27.35 67.41
N ASP A 646 72.57 27.42 68.68
CA ASP A 646 71.84 26.36 69.38
C ASP A 646 70.31 26.36 69.12
N ASN A 647 69.84 27.16 68.16
CA ASN A 647 68.46 27.09 67.67
C ASN A 647 68.28 25.83 66.79
N PRO A 648 67.32 24.91 67.10
CA PRO A 648 67.10 23.71 66.31
C PRO A 648 66.89 23.95 64.81
N LEU A 649 66.24 25.06 64.42
CA LEU A 649 66.05 25.43 63.01
C LEU A 649 67.37 25.83 62.33
N VAL A 650 68.29 26.47 63.05
CA VAL A 650 69.61 26.84 62.53
C VAL A 650 70.48 25.58 62.38
N GLN A 651 70.45 24.68 63.37
CA GLN A 651 71.14 23.39 63.28
C GLN A 651 70.59 22.51 62.14
N GLU A 652 69.28 22.50 61.92
CA GLU A 652 68.66 21.79 60.79
C GLU A 652 69.09 22.38 59.44
N VAL A 653 69.10 23.72 59.29
CA VAL A 653 69.59 24.38 58.08
C VAL A 653 71.08 24.10 57.85
N GLN A 654 71.94 24.17 58.89
CA GLN A 654 73.36 23.83 58.79
C GLN A 654 73.59 22.36 58.39
N LYS A 655 72.84 21.42 59.00
CA LYS A 655 72.88 19.98 58.69
C LYS A 655 72.43 19.71 57.25
N ASN A 656 71.41 20.43 56.76
CA ASN A 656 70.99 20.36 55.37
C ASN A 656 72.08 20.95 54.45
N ILE A 657 72.65 22.12 54.72
CA ILE A 657 73.78 22.68 53.94
C ILE A 657 74.93 21.67 53.83
N ALA A 658 75.32 21.01 54.93
CA ALA A 658 76.35 19.97 54.91
C ALA A 658 75.97 18.80 53.97
N LYS A 659 74.73 18.31 54.05
CA LYS A 659 74.19 17.25 53.19
C LYS A 659 74.10 17.66 51.70
N HIS A 660 73.74 18.91 51.39
CA HIS A 660 73.77 19.43 50.02
C HIS A 660 75.21 19.57 49.51
N ARG A 661 76.18 20.00 50.35
CA ARG A 661 77.61 20.03 50.00
C ARG A 661 78.19 18.64 49.74
N GLU A 662 77.83 17.63 50.53
CA GLU A 662 78.20 16.23 50.27
C GLU A 662 77.65 15.73 48.92
N ASN A 663 76.35 15.94 48.66
CA ASN A 663 75.73 15.59 47.38
C ASN A 663 76.38 16.35 46.19
N LEU A 664 76.80 17.60 46.40
CA LEU A 664 77.48 18.42 45.40
C LEU A 664 78.87 17.88 45.05
N GLU A 665 79.64 17.35 46.01
CA GLU A 665 80.90 16.64 45.69
C GLU A 665 80.65 15.33 44.91
N VAL A 666 79.58 14.59 45.22
CA VAL A 666 79.15 13.44 44.39
C VAL A 666 78.85 13.88 42.96
N TRP A 667 78.07 14.95 42.75
CA TRP A 667 77.78 15.46 41.40
C TRP A 667 79.01 16.00 40.67
N LYS A 668 79.93 16.69 41.35
CA LYS A 668 81.23 17.10 40.79
C LYS A 668 82.07 15.89 40.36
N ALA A 669 82.13 14.85 41.18
CA ALA A 669 82.88 13.64 40.85
C ALA A 669 82.27 12.88 39.67
N LYS A 670 80.93 12.84 39.55
CA LYS A 670 80.23 12.34 38.35
C LYS A 670 80.54 13.17 37.11
N LEU A 671 80.51 14.51 37.20
CA LEU A 671 80.91 15.39 36.10
C LEU A 671 82.39 15.21 35.71
N LYS A 672 83.27 14.92 36.68
CA LYS A 672 84.69 14.62 36.43
C LYS A 672 84.82 13.30 35.64
N LYS A 673 84.10 12.24 36.02
CA LYS A 673 84.08 10.98 35.24
C LYS A 673 83.60 11.17 33.80
N ILE A 674 82.56 11.99 33.54
CA ILE A 674 82.19 12.33 32.14
C ILE A 674 83.37 12.96 31.39
N LYS A 675 84.07 13.92 32.00
CA LYS A 675 85.18 14.66 31.35
C LYS A 675 86.47 13.85 31.20
N GLN A 676 86.44 12.55 31.53
CA GLN A 676 87.54 11.60 31.36
C GLN A 676 87.22 10.54 30.28
N LEU A 677 86.03 10.64 29.67
CA LEU A 677 85.62 9.98 28.43
C LEU A 677 85.68 11.00 27.28
#